data_AF-A0A1I8IMA5-F1
#
_entry.id   AF-A0A1I8IMA5-F1
#
_cell.length_a   1.000
_cell.length_b   1.000
_cell.length_c   1.000
_cell.angle_alpha   90.00
_cell.angle_beta   90.00
_cell.angle_gamma   90.00
#
_symmetry.space_group_name_H-M   'P 1'
#
loop_
_entity.id
_entity.type
_entity.pdbx_description
1 polymer ?
#
loop_
_entity_poly.entity_id
_entity_poly.type
_entity_poly.pdbx_seq_one_letter_code
_entity_poly.pdbx_strand_id
1 'polypeptide(L)'
;MPQKVKGFNKKVQEVAPTDQESEAWITAIINGLALAEQHNEYHEGFMHWINELNNYLQMFELHFSKETHLQLIQLMYQHMTNLEHDSLIQLGCMDALYRLLKHTKCLQPSDLRLDWRPLYNLARHYKNFQSSIIRHGNDFIRISWRQFQRCAARASPYFEPDATRQILDELSPRLCKTSVDFETQSHYLALLPVCFLPGVSQADTIDLWAKPILKFWPESAIGTKVEALLAQTLANLVDEWHDCIDWEPHLANLCSLVHRSMRLPVGKAPNSMQPPRILSSQGHGHDRSKGAEDRLMGKLAALLIGAIRPGSDAAVNHIGKLLRLVEPYMHPSNSGRWMLSVASLIRKLLTKLVHRLTDERHGHSHKVWWRLPPKEAHISDSQRLALFNMLLEPAFMLIHARGYTISMASCANLICQLNPGPFLQRLFVELQPALMDSSQPHRLCALLLMASRVGLAIVRYSPEEVVPLLHSVLPLLELSNPLRLAAALSLIKELIHEISLDTSLEEFSALFMDRVLAIAESLLTGTGFGASSKSAAGLSPLLEIFYNMLMQGSDEIQSILINKFKTWSAGAAYEPEGAAKTVLRLFAAFSGSLPSSIVPWCIEQAVATLEAEGGPEVAQEERVSSKLLWDIAALENAVSNTDTFIDNCLIAGRDQLAYVLRCCLRAKDKRLSKLAQRLFVELSTGGLLVELYPTLDCQAYRKIGWGERCRLKEMTVSWHRPRQEELQLVQWMADKFLWPEVQLLTEHLDETNVLEKQDLLRCVSCLSAFAQSAWQVLSPPPNEADDPTDSNAAPPSDYPLSVSLRQGPKLPSHLLRRGGDSAAQLRIQLGNEGEEKRDARQILLDLFVRLAKAIAATDLSEILQQAIAGITALMLPGPRVSVTSTLDVLRLRDNAESDWLLELGRGQDSATRHLRRLTGFCQLRSQLAWPRANSRLPDIVDQLIGLVGSPYRTVSTDASVALVLGALTLMIGGTAPGYAAINHLFYVPDWQARRILCRCLATVQLSDHSNKAEVCTVLAPVSDPHCPNMGHDKP
;
A
#
# COMPACT_ATOMS: atom_id res chain seq x y z
N MET A 1 -25.08 20.41 -3.45
CA MET A 1 -25.08 19.11 -4.16
C MET A 1 -23.65 18.67 -4.43
N PRO A 2 -23.27 17.44 -4.05
CA PRO A 2 -21.94 16.89 -4.28
C PRO A 2 -21.71 16.60 -5.78
N GLN A 3 -20.49 16.86 -6.27
CA GLN A 3 -20.16 16.71 -7.68
C GLN A 3 -19.73 15.28 -8.04
N LYS A 4 -18.95 14.64 -7.16
CA LYS A 4 -18.50 13.26 -7.36
C LYS A 4 -18.28 12.58 -6.00
N VAL A 5 -18.88 11.41 -5.85
CA VAL A 5 -18.82 10.61 -4.62
C VAL A 5 -18.10 9.30 -4.90
N LYS A 6 -17.14 8.97 -4.04
CA LYS A 6 -16.38 7.72 -4.11
C LYS A 6 -17.33 6.51 -4.00
N GLY A 7 -17.18 5.52 -4.87
CA GLY A 7 -18.07 4.36 -4.93
C GLY A 7 -18.16 3.57 -3.63
N PHE A 8 -17.06 3.46 -2.88
CA PHE A 8 -17.00 2.78 -1.59
C PHE A 8 -17.83 3.49 -0.51
N ASN A 9 -17.83 4.83 -0.45
CA ASN A 9 -18.67 5.57 0.51
C ASN A 9 -20.15 5.30 0.31
N LYS A 10 -20.60 5.06 -0.94
CA LYS A 10 -22.00 4.69 -1.18
C LYS A 10 -22.38 3.36 -0.54
N LYS A 11 -21.43 2.42 -0.41
CA LYS A 11 -21.63 1.15 0.28
C LYS A 11 -21.56 1.33 1.80
N VAL A 12 -20.62 2.12 2.29
CA VAL A 12 -20.51 2.43 3.72
C VAL A 12 -21.71 3.25 4.22
N GLN A 13 -22.31 4.10 3.37
CA GLN A 13 -23.53 4.87 3.68
C GLN A 13 -24.72 3.98 4.08
N GLU A 14 -24.74 2.71 3.66
CA GLU A 14 -25.77 1.74 4.07
C GLU A 14 -25.72 1.49 5.60
N VAL A 15 -24.58 1.80 6.25
CA VAL A 15 -24.33 1.44 7.65
C VAL A 15 -23.74 2.54 8.53
N ALA A 16 -23.22 3.63 7.97
CA ALA A 16 -22.73 4.81 8.69
C ALA A 16 -23.17 6.10 7.96
N PRO A 17 -23.38 7.24 8.67
CA PRO A 17 -23.89 8.48 8.09
C PRO A 17 -22.80 9.26 7.32
N THR A 18 -22.12 8.64 6.35
CA THR A 18 -20.96 9.21 5.65
C THR A 18 -21.20 10.60 5.03
N ASP A 19 -22.42 10.89 4.57
CA ASP A 19 -22.79 12.21 4.04
C ASP A 19 -22.68 13.32 5.11
N GLN A 20 -23.18 13.07 6.33
CA GLN A 20 -23.13 14.05 7.43
C GLN A 20 -21.71 14.30 7.91
N GLU A 21 -20.91 13.25 7.98
CA GLU A 21 -19.50 13.35 8.37
C GLU A 21 -18.68 14.11 7.34
N SER A 22 -18.96 13.87 6.06
CA SER A 22 -18.33 14.57 4.96
C SER A 22 -18.65 16.07 5.03
N GLU A 23 -19.91 16.43 5.28
CA GLU A 23 -20.32 17.83 5.45
C GLU A 23 -19.67 18.48 6.67
N ALA A 24 -19.60 17.78 7.81
CA ALA A 24 -18.93 18.28 9.00
C ALA A 24 -17.43 18.50 8.77
N TRP A 25 -16.74 17.53 8.15
CA TRP A 25 -15.29 17.60 7.94
C TRP A 25 -14.91 18.71 6.95
N ILE A 26 -15.62 18.83 5.83
CA ILE A 26 -15.31 19.88 4.86
C ILE A 26 -15.59 21.28 5.44
N THR A 27 -16.62 21.42 6.26
CA THR A 27 -16.93 22.68 6.96
C THR A 27 -15.82 23.05 7.93
N ALA A 28 -15.32 22.08 8.71
CA ALA A 28 -14.17 22.28 9.59
C ALA A 28 -12.91 22.69 8.80
N ILE A 29 -12.63 22.02 7.67
CA ILE A 29 -11.49 22.34 6.81
C ILE A 29 -11.58 23.77 6.27
N ILE A 30 -12.73 24.18 5.77
CA ILE A 30 -12.91 25.53 5.21
C ILE A 30 -12.73 26.59 6.29
N ASN A 31 -13.38 26.41 7.44
CA ASN A 31 -13.27 27.35 8.56
C ASN A 31 -11.83 27.42 9.09
N GLY A 32 -11.16 26.27 9.18
CA GLY A 32 -9.78 26.16 9.62
C GLY A 32 -8.78 26.84 8.69
N LEU A 33 -8.92 26.64 7.37
CA LEU A 33 -8.11 27.34 6.37
C LEU A 33 -8.33 28.85 6.44
N ALA A 34 -9.59 29.29 6.58
CA ALA A 34 -9.93 30.71 6.66
C ALA A 34 -9.37 31.37 7.93
N LEU A 35 -9.45 30.70 9.09
CA LEU A 35 -8.87 31.19 10.34
C LEU A 35 -7.34 31.28 10.24
N ALA A 36 -6.69 30.23 9.74
CA ALA A 36 -5.24 30.22 9.59
C ALA A 36 -4.75 31.36 8.66
N GLU A 37 -5.51 31.67 7.59
CA GLU A 37 -5.22 32.80 6.71
C GLU A 37 -5.42 34.15 7.41
N GLN A 38 -6.50 34.32 8.17
CA GLN A 38 -6.77 35.55 8.94
C GLN A 38 -5.68 35.85 9.97
N HIS A 39 -5.15 34.81 10.63
CA HIS A 39 -4.11 34.92 11.63
C HIS A 39 -2.68 34.87 11.06
N ASN A 40 -2.51 34.69 9.74
CA ASN A 40 -1.22 34.44 9.08
C ASN A 40 -0.44 33.25 9.67
N GLU A 41 -1.15 32.23 10.16
CA GLU A 41 -0.60 31.02 10.77
C GLU A 41 -0.34 29.94 9.71
N TYR A 42 0.65 30.19 8.84
CA TYR A 42 0.89 29.32 7.69
C TYR A 42 1.57 27.99 8.04
N HIS A 43 2.46 27.98 9.04
CA HIS A 43 3.26 26.79 9.35
C HIS A 43 2.51 25.72 10.14
N GLU A 44 1.63 26.13 11.06
CA GLU A 44 0.93 25.21 11.96
C GLU A 44 -0.51 25.01 11.50
N GLY A 45 -1.33 26.07 11.57
CA GLY A 45 -2.74 26.02 11.21
C GLY A 45 -2.97 25.69 9.74
N PHE A 46 -2.39 26.45 8.81
CA PHE A 46 -2.68 26.29 7.39
C PHE A 46 -2.20 24.94 6.85
N MET A 47 -0.98 24.50 7.22
CA MET A 47 -0.44 23.19 6.86
C MET A 47 -1.29 22.04 7.41
N HIS A 48 -1.77 22.13 8.65
CA HIS A 48 -2.68 21.15 9.23
C HIS A 48 -3.93 20.98 8.35
N TRP A 49 -4.59 22.09 8.02
CA TRP A 49 -5.83 22.05 7.24
C TRP A 49 -5.63 21.67 5.76
N ILE A 50 -4.47 21.94 5.16
CA ILE A 50 -4.10 21.39 3.84
C ILE A 50 -4.00 19.86 3.89
N ASN A 51 -3.38 19.31 4.93
CA ASN A 51 -3.26 17.87 5.09
C ASN A 51 -4.64 17.24 5.28
N GLU A 52 -5.52 17.89 6.06
CA GLU A 52 -6.91 17.49 6.20
C GLU A 52 -7.69 17.53 4.89
N LEU A 53 -7.49 18.57 4.08
CA LEU A 53 -8.07 18.64 2.74
C LEU A 53 -7.59 17.49 1.86
N ASN A 54 -6.30 17.14 1.89
CA ASN A 54 -5.78 16.01 1.13
C ASN A 54 -6.37 14.66 1.58
N ASN A 55 -6.52 14.46 2.89
CA ASN A 55 -7.17 13.28 3.47
C ASN A 55 -8.65 13.21 3.08
N TYR A 56 -9.36 14.34 3.16
CA TYR A 56 -10.74 14.48 2.72
C TYR A 56 -10.90 14.11 1.24
N LEU A 57 -10.09 14.68 0.35
CA LEU A 57 -10.11 14.40 -1.08
C LEU A 57 -9.79 12.93 -1.39
N GLN A 58 -8.96 12.27 -0.56
CA GLN A 58 -8.69 10.84 -0.68
C GLN A 58 -9.88 9.96 -0.28
N MET A 59 -10.61 10.37 0.77
CA MET A 59 -11.73 9.60 1.32
C MET A 59 -13.04 9.84 0.58
N PHE A 60 -13.38 11.11 0.32
CA PHE A 60 -14.68 11.52 -0.19
C PHE A 60 -14.67 12.05 -1.63
N GLU A 61 -13.49 12.24 -2.24
CA GLU A 61 -13.34 12.92 -3.54
C GLU A 61 -13.97 14.32 -3.53
N LEU A 62 -14.90 14.63 -4.45
CA LEU A 62 -15.53 15.95 -4.59
C LEU A 62 -16.94 15.95 -3.99
N HIS A 63 -17.05 15.49 -2.73
CA HIS A 63 -18.30 15.52 -1.96
C HIS A 63 -18.56 16.92 -1.37
N PHE A 64 -18.59 17.94 -2.21
CA PHE A 64 -18.93 19.32 -1.85
C PHE A 64 -19.45 20.07 -3.08
N SER A 65 -19.93 21.30 -2.88
CA SER A 65 -20.51 22.13 -3.93
C SER A 65 -19.49 22.55 -4.99
N LYS A 66 -19.95 22.87 -6.20
CA LYS A 66 -19.10 23.42 -7.26
C LYS A 66 -18.47 24.76 -6.89
N GLU A 67 -19.21 25.59 -6.15
CA GLU A 67 -18.71 26.88 -5.65
C GLU A 67 -17.51 26.69 -4.71
N THR A 68 -17.65 25.82 -3.71
CA THR A 68 -16.57 25.44 -2.80
C THR A 68 -15.37 24.87 -3.55
N HIS A 69 -15.61 24.07 -4.60
CA HIS A 69 -14.56 23.50 -5.43
C HIS A 69 -13.72 24.58 -6.11
N LEU A 70 -14.35 25.57 -6.73
CA LEU A 70 -13.68 26.67 -7.40
C LEU A 70 -12.90 27.54 -6.42
N GLN A 71 -13.48 27.84 -5.25
CA GLN A 71 -12.82 28.59 -4.18
C GLN A 71 -11.56 27.86 -3.67
N LEU A 72 -11.65 26.56 -3.40
CA LEU A 72 -10.50 25.77 -2.97
C LEU A 72 -9.41 25.71 -4.05
N ILE A 73 -9.78 25.60 -5.33
CA ILE A 73 -8.80 25.66 -6.43
C ILE A 73 -8.06 26.99 -6.43
N GLN A 74 -8.78 28.11 -6.33
CA GLN A 74 -8.20 29.44 -6.33
C GLN A 74 -7.28 29.66 -5.13
N LEU A 75 -7.73 29.29 -3.93
CA LEU A 75 -6.95 29.38 -2.70
C LEU A 75 -5.65 28.57 -2.80
N MET A 76 -5.75 27.29 -3.16
CA MET A 76 -4.57 26.43 -3.31
C MET A 76 -3.62 26.95 -4.41
N TYR A 77 -4.16 27.49 -5.51
CA TYR A 77 -3.36 28.07 -6.57
C TYR A 77 -2.58 29.32 -6.11
N GLN A 78 -3.23 30.20 -5.36
CA GLN A 78 -2.65 31.43 -4.82
C GLN A 78 -1.50 31.11 -3.86
N HIS A 79 -1.71 30.24 -2.88
CA HIS A 79 -0.66 29.87 -1.92
C HIS A 79 0.45 29.02 -2.55
N MET A 80 0.12 28.17 -3.53
CA MET A 80 1.14 27.43 -4.28
C MET A 80 2.09 28.37 -5.04
N THR A 81 1.56 29.47 -5.60
CA THR A 81 2.33 30.39 -6.46
C THR A 81 2.95 31.57 -5.70
N ASN A 82 2.64 31.72 -4.41
CA ASN A 82 3.27 32.73 -3.57
C ASN A 82 4.73 32.34 -3.26
N LEU A 83 5.66 33.20 -3.71
CA LEU A 83 7.11 32.98 -3.59
C LEU A 83 7.65 33.19 -2.17
N GLU A 84 6.88 33.81 -1.28
CA GLU A 84 7.26 34.05 0.11
C GLU A 84 6.95 32.85 1.01
N HIS A 85 6.08 31.95 0.55
CA HIS A 85 5.71 30.76 1.31
C HIS A 85 6.85 29.74 1.31
N ASP A 86 6.94 28.99 2.41
CA ASP A 86 7.79 27.83 2.48
C ASP A 86 7.39 26.82 1.39
N SER A 87 8.40 26.27 0.73
CA SER A 87 8.35 25.11 -0.14
C SER A 87 7.46 23.95 0.34
N LEU A 88 7.31 23.74 1.66
CA LEU A 88 6.43 22.70 2.21
C LEU A 88 4.94 23.04 2.00
N ILE A 89 4.56 24.30 2.24
CA ILE A 89 3.19 24.79 2.02
C ILE A 89 2.88 24.74 0.53
N GLN A 90 3.84 25.16 -0.30
CA GLN A 90 3.71 25.08 -1.75
C GLN A 90 3.49 23.62 -2.20
N LEU A 91 4.22 22.65 -1.64
CA LEU A 91 4.05 21.23 -1.98
C LEU A 91 2.69 20.68 -1.53
N GLY A 92 2.25 20.99 -0.31
CA GLY A 92 0.93 20.58 0.18
C GLY A 92 -0.21 21.14 -0.69
N CYS A 93 -0.09 22.41 -1.09
CA CYS A 93 -1.00 23.05 -2.03
C CYS A 93 -0.96 22.41 -3.43
N MET A 94 0.22 22.03 -3.93
CA MET A 94 0.36 21.30 -5.21
C MET A 94 -0.41 19.97 -5.16
N ASP A 95 -0.24 19.20 -4.09
CA ASP A 95 -0.92 17.90 -3.97
C ASP A 95 -2.44 18.04 -3.88
N ALA A 96 -2.93 19.04 -3.14
CA ALA A 96 -4.35 19.36 -3.07
C ALA A 96 -4.88 19.82 -4.44
N LEU A 97 -4.19 20.76 -5.09
CA LEU A 97 -4.55 21.29 -6.40
C LEU A 97 -4.57 20.20 -7.47
N TYR A 98 -3.59 19.29 -7.47
CA TYR A 98 -3.55 18.15 -8.39
C TYR A 98 -4.79 17.26 -8.24
N ARG A 99 -5.24 17.01 -7.01
CA ARG A 99 -6.45 16.21 -6.72
C ARG A 99 -7.72 16.96 -7.12
N LEU A 100 -7.80 18.28 -6.86
CA LEU A 100 -8.94 19.13 -7.22
C LEU A 100 -9.11 19.25 -8.75
N LEU A 101 -8.02 19.33 -9.50
CA LEU A 101 -8.02 19.43 -10.97
C LEU A 101 -8.09 18.05 -11.67
N LYS A 102 -8.13 16.94 -10.91
CA LYS A 102 -8.17 15.58 -11.48
C LYS A 102 -9.46 15.31 -12.26
N HIS A 103 -10.60 15.78 -11.76
CA HIS A 103 -11.93 15.45 -12.26
C HIS A 103 -12.51 16.53 -13.15
N THR A 104 -12.01 16.54 -14.37
CA THR A 104 -12.32 17.53 -15.38
C THR A 104 -13.73 17.48 -15.97
N LYS A 105 -14.50 16.42 -15.70
CA LYS A 105 -15.97 16.43 -15.92
C LYS A 105 -16.69 17.50 -15.12
N CYS A 106 -16.14 17.86 -13.97
CA CYS A 106 -16.77 18.76 -12.99
C CYS A 106 -16.41 20.24 -13.23
N LEU A 107 -15.40 20.50 -14.08
CA LEU A 107 -14.85 21.83 -14.32
C LEU A 107 -14.89 22.13 -15.82
N GLN A 108 -15.55 23.20 -16.25
CA GLN A 108 -15.46 23.74 -17.60
C GLN A 108 -14.48 24.93 -17.64
N PRO A 109 -13.88 25.26 -18.79
CA PRO A 109 -13.06 26.47 -18.93
C PRO A 109 -13.83 27.78 -18.72
N SER A 110 -15.16 27.74 -18.85
CA SER A 110 -16.01 28.88 -18.50
C SER A 110 -16.15 29.07 -16.99
N ASP A 111 -15.94 28.03 -16.19
CA ASP A 111 -16.10 28.08 -14.73
C ASP A 111 -14.83 28.56 -14.01
N LEU A 112 -13.66 28.33 -14.62
CA LEU A 112 -12.36 28.55 -13.99
C LEU A 112 -11.37 29.19 -14.98
N ARG A 113 -10.75 30.29 -14.55
CA ARG A 113 -9.63 30.94 -15.23
C ARG A 113 -8.45 31.04 -14.29
N LEU A 114 -7.27 30.60 -14.74
CA LEU A 114 -6.01 30.63 -14.01
C LEU A 114 -4.97 31.42 -14.82
N ASP A 115 -4.27 32.36 -14.19
CA ASP A 115 -3.16 33.08 -14.84
C ASP A 115 -1.91 32.21 -14.84
N TRP A 116 -1.26 32.02 -15.99
CA TRP A 116 -0.05 31.20 -16.13
C TRP A 116 1.21 31.87 -15.57
N ARG A 117 1.25 33.22 -15.45
CA ARG A 117 2.45 33.96 -15.05
C ARG A 117 2.96 33.62 -13.64
N PRO A 118 2.11 33.46 -12.61
CA PRO A 118 2.55 33.01 -11.28
C PRO A 118 3.25 31.64 -11.31
N LEU A 119 2.80 30.69 -12.13
CA LEU A 119 3.47 29.39 -12.29
C LEU A 119 4.84 29.54 -12.94
N TYR A 120 4.96 30.42 -13.93
CA TYR A 120 6.24 30.73 -14.56
C TYR A 120 7.24 31.33 -13.56
N ASN A 121 6.78 32.27 -12.73
CA ASN A 121 7.60 32.88 -11.69
C ASN A 121 8.05 31.86 -10.64
N LEU A 122 7.14 30.99 -10.19
CA LEU A 122 7.45 29.89 -9.27
C LEU A 122 8.47 28.91 -9.87
N ALA A 123 8.29 28.54 -11.14
CA ALA A 123 9.23 27.66 -11.83
C ALA A 123 10.64 28.27 -11.91
N ARG A 124 10.73 29.58 -12.18
CA ARG A 124 11.99 30.33 -12.19
C ARG A 124 12.62 30.40 -10.80
N HIS A 125 11.81 30.58 -9.76
CA HIS A 125 12.25 30.61 -8.37
C HIS A 125 12.89 29.29 -7.96
N TYR A 126 12.24 28.14 -8.21
CA TYR A 126 12.82 26.82 -7.92
C TYR A 126 14.14 26.59 -8.65
N LYS A 127 14.26 27.02 -9.91
CA LYS A 127 15.52 26.93 -10.67
C LYS A 127 16.64 27.74 -10.01
N ASN A 128 16.37 28.99 -9.63
CA ASN A 128 17.36 29.86 -8.99
C ASN A 128 17.83 29.30 -7.64
N PHE A 129 16.94 28.64 -6.91
CA PHE A 129 17.31 27.90 -5.69
C PHE A 129 18.15 26.66 -5.98
N GLN A 130 17.87 25.95 -7.07
CA GLN A 130 18.62 24.77 -7.50
C GLN A 130 20.09 25.13 -7.83
N SER A 131 20.36 26.27 -8.48
CA SER A 131 21.73 26.70 -8.77
C SER A 131 22.55 27.05 -7.52
N SER A 132 21.92 27.51 -6.42
CA SER A 132 22.59 27.70 -5.12
C SER A 132 22.83 26.40 -4.34
N ILE A 133 21.95 25.41 -4.45
CA ILE A 133 21.94 24.20 -3.61
C ILE A 133 22.53 22.96 -4.31
N ILE A 134 22.86 23.01 -5.61
CA ILE A 134 23.62 21.93 -6.27
C ILE A 134 24.96 21.62 -5.56
N ARG A 135 25.46 22.50 -4.68
CA ARG A 135 26.60 22.20 -3.78
C ARG A 135 26.26 21.21 -2.65
N HIS A 136 24.98 20.99 -2.30
CA HIS A 136 24.53 20.25 -1.10
C HIS A 136 23.43 19.18 -1.33
N GLY A 137 23.07 18.84 -2.58
CA GLY A 137 22.41 17.55 -2.88
C GLY A 137 21.00 17.31 -2.30
N ASN A 138 20.13 18.32 -2.26
CA ASN A 138 18.82 18.19 -1.62
C ASN A 138 17.75 17.51 -2.54
N ASP A 139 17.35 16.27 -2.22
CA ASP A 139 16.39 15.46 -3.01
C ASP A 139 14.97 16.06 -3.06
N PHE A 140 14.63 16.94 -2.12
CA PHE A 140 13.33 17.60 -1.96
C PHE A 140 12.93 18.50 -3.15
N ILE A 141 13.83 19.39 -3.60
CA ILE A 141 13.56 20.34 -4.71
C ILE A 141 13.17 19.58 -6.00
N ARG A 142 13.72 18.38 -6.20
CA ARG A 142 13.43 17.53 -7.36
C ARG A 142 12.05 16.89 -7.31
N ILE A 143 11.52 16.58 -6.11
CA ILE A 143 10.17 16.05 -5.93
C ILE A 143 9.15 17.16 -6.19
N SER A 144 9.37 18.35 -5.61
CA SER A 144 8.53 19.54 -5.82
C SER A 144 8.42 19.91 -7.30
N TRP A 145 9.52 19.83 -8.05
CA TRP A 145 9.50 20.09 -9.50
C TRP A 145 8.57 19.15 -10.29
N ARG A 146 8.55 17.85 -9.95
CA ARG A 146 7.67 16.88 -10.65
C ARG A 146 6.20 17.14 -10.35
N GLN A 147 5.88 17.44 -9.09
CA GLN A 147 4.52 17.77 -8.69
C GLN A 147 4.05 19.08 -9.33
N PHE A 148 4.93 20.08 -9.39
CA PHE A 148 4.71 21.30 -10.15
C PHE A 148 4.36 21.01 -11.62
N GLN A 149 5.16 20.20 -12.33
CA GLN A 149 4.88 19.85 -13.74
C GLN A 149 3.51 19.18 -13.93
N ARG A 150 3.10 18.32 -12.99
CA ARG A 150 1.78 17.67 -13.04
C ARG A 150 0.64 18.66 -12.79
N CYS A 151 0.81 19.57 -11.85
CA CYS A 151 -0.15 20.64 -11.56
C CYS A 151 -0.26 21.60 -12.74
N ALA A 152 0.86 22.08 -13.27
CA ALA A 152 0.92 22.97 -14.42
C ALA A 152 0.21 22.36 -15.64
N ALA A 153 0.50 21.09 -15.96
CA ALA A 153 -0.18 20.40 -17.05
C ALA A 153 -1.70 20.32 -16.84
N ARG A 154 -2.17 20.07 -15.61
CA ARG A 154 -3.59 20.00 -15.23
C ARG A 154 -4.27 21.37 -15.16
N ALA A 155 -3.52 22.44 -14.87
CA ALA A 155 -4.00 23.82 -14.81
C ALA A 155 -4.08 24.45 -16.21
N SER A 156 -3.21 24.02 -17.13
CA SER A 156 -3.11 24.58 -18.49
C SER A 156 -4.41 24.66 -19.30
N PRO A 157 -5.42 23.76 -19.14
CA PRO A 157 -6.71 23.89 -19.81
C PRO A 157 -7.57 25.06 -19.33
N TYR A 158 -7.22 25.67 -18.20
CA TYR A 158 -7.96 26.78 -17.59
C TYR A 158 -7.24 28.12 -17.78
N PHE A 159 -6.20 28.18 -18.61
CA PHE A 159 -5.56 29.45 -18.95
C PHE A 159 -6.39 30.28 -19.93
N GLU A 160 -6.03 31.56 -20.08
CA GLU A 160 -6.63 32.44 -21.09
C GLU A 160 -6.31 31.95 -22.52
N PRO A 161 -7.21 32.18 -23.51
CA PRO A 161 -7.01 31.81 -24.92
C PRO A 161 -5.65 32.23 -25.51
N ASP A 162 -5.21 33.46 -25.21
CA ASP A 162 -3.95 34.03 -25.72
C ASP A 162 -2.71 33.57 -24.94
N ALA A 163 -2.87 32.81 -23.85
CA ALA A 163 -1.76 32.39 -22.99
C ALA A 163 -0.69 31.63 -23.77
N THR A 164 -1.07 30.80 -24.75
CA THR A 164 -0.11 30.05 -25.56
C THR A 164 0.87 30.97 -26.28
N ARG A 165 0.37 32.05 -26.92
CA ARG A 165 1.21 33.04 -27.62
C ARG A 165 2.09 33.79 -26.62
N GLN A 166 1.51 34.26 -25.51
CA GLN A 166 2.25 34.99 -24.48
C GLN A 166 3.38 34.16 -23.84
N ILE A 167 3.12 32.88 -23.57
CA ILE A 167 4.13 31.95 -23.05
C ILE A 167 5.24 31.77 -24.07
N LEU A 168 4.90 31.58 -25.35
CA LEU A 168 5.88 31.42 -26.41
C LEU A 168 6.70 32.68 -26.65
N ASP A 169 6.11 33.88 -26.57
CA ASP A 169 6.82 35.15 -26.71
C ASP A 169 7.83 35.34 -25.56
N GLU A 170 7.52 34.89 -24.34
CA GLU A 170 8.44 34.93 -23.20
C GLU A 170 9.55 33.86 -23.31
N LEU A 171 9.25 32.68 -23.86
CA LEU A 171 10.19 31.56 -23.97
C LEU A 171 11.08 31.63 -25.23
N SER A 172 10.54 32.10 -26.36
CA SER A 172 11.17 32.09 -27.68
C SER A 172 12.54 32.80 -27.74
N PRO A 173 12.71 34.01 -27.16
CA PRO A 173 14.01 34.69 -27.12
C PRO A 173 15.08 33.89 -26.36
N ARG A 174 14.66 32.97 -25.48
CA ARG A 174 15.53 32.19 -24.59
C ARG A 174 15.75 30.75 -25.05
N LEU A 175 14.99 30.25 -26.03
CA LEU A 175 15.16 28.93 -26.65
C LEU A 175 16.27 28.93 -27.73
N CYS A 176 17.45 29.45 -27.38
CA CYS A 176 18.61 29.48 -28.28
C CYS A 176 19.47 28.20 -28.15
N LYS A 177 19.71 27.50 -29.26
CA LYS A 177 20.43 26.20 -29.35
C LYS A 177 21.85 26.20 -28.77
N THR A 178 22.48 27.37 -28.67
CA THR A 178 23.87 27.53 -28.21
C THR A 178 23.98 28.00 -26.76
N SER A 179 22.86 28.31 -26.11
CA SER A 179 22.85 28.82 -24.74
C SER A 179 22.89 27.68 -23.71
N VAL A 180 23.67 27.86 -22.65
CA VAL A 180 23.66 26.99 -21.44
C VAL A 180 22.26 26.93 -20.80
N ASP A 181 21.44 27.94 -21.08
CA ASP A 181 20.06 28.04 -20.61
C ASP A 181 19.06 27.14 -21.35
N PHE A 182 19.37 26.59 -22.53
CA PHE A 182 18.40 25.83 -23.33
C PHE A 182 17.82 24.62 -22.58
N GLU A 183 18.66 23.88 -21.84
CA GLU A 183 18.19 22.79 -20.97
C GLU A 183 17.18 23.32 -19.94
N THR A 184 17.43 24.48 -19.35
CA THR A 184 16.50 24.99 -18.35
C THR A 184 15.28 25.68 -18.89
N GLN A 185 15.35 26.27 -20.08
CA GLN A 185 14.17 26.81 -20.72
C GLN A 185 13.22 25.70 -21.19
N SER A 186 13.75 24.53 -21.59
CA SER A 186 12.95 23.38 -21.99
C SER A 186 12.08 22.79 -20.87
N HIS A 187 12.38 23.09 -19.60
CA HIS A 187 11.56 22.70 -18.46
C HIS A 187 10.23 23.49 -18.38
N TYR A 188 10.20 24.72 -18.90
CA TYR A 188 9.00 25.56 -18.94
C TYR A 188 7.99 25.14 -20.02
N LEU A 189 8.36 24.20 -20.89
CA LEU A 189 7.42 23.59 -21.85
C LEU A 189 6.23 22.91 -21.15
N ALA A 190 6.37 22.55 -19.87
CA ALA A 190 5.27 22.02 -19.06
C ALA A 190 4.11 23.04 -18.84
N LEU A 191 4.33 24.33 -19.10
CA LEU A 191 3.31 25.38 -19.03
C LEU A 191 2.49 25.50 -20.32
N LEU A 192 2.94 24.91 -21.43
CA LEU A 192 2.21 25.00 -22.70
C LEU A 192 0.88 24.25 -22.59
N PRO A 193 -0.26 24.89 -22.96
CA PRO A 193 -1.54 24.20 -23.04
C PRO A 193 -1.47 23.03 -24.01
N VAL A 194 -1.81 21.85 -23.48
CA VAL A 194 -1.81 20.58 -24.23
C VAL A 194 -3.23 20.17 -24.64
N CYS A 195 -4.14 21.14 -24.71
CA CYS A 195 -5.56 20.93 -24.98
C CYS A 195 -6.14 22.02 -25.88
N PHE A 196 -7.21 21.68 -26.59
CA PHE A 196 -8.00 22.65 -27.35
C PHE A 196 -8.84 23.49 -26.38
N LEU A 197 -8.56 24.79 -26.31
CA LEU A 197 -9.41 25.72 -25.60
C LEU A 197 -10.71 25.92 -26.40
N PRO A 198 -11.91 25.84 -25.77
CA PRO A 198 -13.16 26.04 -26.47
C PRO A 198 -13.20 27.39 -27.20
N GLY A 199 -13.47 27.35 -28.51
CA GLY A 199 -13.51 28.55 -29.36
C GLY A 199 -12.16 28.99 -29.95
N VAL A 200 -11.05 28.30 -29.66
CA VAL A 200 -9.72 28.59 -30.20
C VAL A 200 -9.31 27.55 -31.23
N SER A 201 -8.75 27.97 -32.37
CA SER A 201 -8.33 27.07 -33.42
C SER A 201 -7.05 26.29 -33.04
N GLN A 202 -6.83 25.12 -33.65
CA GLN A 202 -5.58 24.37 -33.50
C GLN A 202 -4.36 25.22 -33.92
N ALA A 203 -4.54 26.05 -34.95
CA ALA A 203 -3.51 26.92 -35.50
C ALA A 203 -3.02 27.96 -34.47
N ASP A 204 -3.90 28.41 -33.59
CA ASP A 204 -3.63 29.45 -32.60
C ASP A 204 -3.13 28.90 -31.25
N THR A 205 -3.03 27.58 -31.11
CA THR A 205 -2.61 26.91 -29.87
C THR A 205 -1.49 25.92 -30.13
N ILE A 206 -1.83 24.66 -30.46
CA ILE A 206 -0.89 23.55 -30.54
C ILE A 206 0.11 23.73 -31.68
N ASP A 207 -0.35 24.19 -32.85
CA ASP A 207 0.51 24.32 -34.04
C ASP A 207 1.63 25.36 -33.85
N LEU A 208 1.44 26.35 -32.98
CA LEU A 208 2.42 27.40 -32.70
C LEU A 208 3.71 26.85 -32.10
N TRP A 209 3.63 25.77 -31.34
CA TRP A 209 4.78 25.17 -30.65
C TRP A 209 5.11 23.76 -31.14
N ALA A 210 4.11 22.96 -31.54
CA ALA A 210 4.34 21.59 -31.99
C ALA A 210 5.10 21.53 -33.33
N LYS A 211 4.73 22.34 -34.33
CA LYS A 211 5.40 22.35 -35.64
C LYS A 211 6.87 22.80 -35.54
N PRO A 212 7.21 23.90 -34.82
CA PRO A 212 8.61 24.25 -34.59
C PRO A 212 9.39 23.16 -33.85
N ILE A 213 8.81 22.55 -32.81
CA ILE A 213 9.45 21.45 -32.08
C ILE A 213 9.72 20.27 -33.01
N LEU A 214 8.76 19.84 -33.83
CA LEU A 214 8.91 18.73 -34.78
C LEU A 214 9.97 19.00 -35.86
N LYS A 215 10.06 20.25 -36.33
CA LYS A 215 11.12 20.67 -37.26
C LYS A 215 12.49 20.65 -36.60
N PHE A 216 12.58 21.04 -35.33
CA PHE A 216 13.82 21.11 -34.57
C PHE A 216 14.31 19.75 -34.05
N TRP A 217 13.39 18.84 -33.71
CA TRP A 217 13.72 17.61 -33.00
C TRP A 217 14.81 16.76 -33.65
N PRO A 218 14.83 16.53 -34.98
CA PRO A 218 15.86 15.72 -35.62
C PRO A 218 17.27 16.29 -35.46
N GLU A 219 17.38 17.61 -35.28
CA GLU A 219 18.64 18.36 -35.09
C GLU A 219 19.07 18.47 -33.62
N SER A 220 18.19 18.09 -32.67
CA SER A 220 18.52 18.12 -31.25
C SER A 220 19.59 17.07 -30.91
N ALA A 221 20.57 17.45 -30.08
CA ALA A 221 21.67 16.56 -29.72
C ALA A 221 21.14 15.29 -29.01
N ILE A 222 21.55 14.14 -29.55
CA ILE A 222 21.05 12.81 -29.22
C ILE A 222 21.34 12.47 -27.75
N GLY A 223 20.33 12.03 -27.01
CA GLY A 223 20.45 11.59 -25.62
C GLY A 223 20.59 12.73 -24.60
N THR A 224 20.20 13.96 -24.98
CA THR A 224 20.18 15.10 -24.07
C THR A 224 18.89 15.16 -23.24
N LYS A 225 18.92 15.84 -22.09
CA LYS A 225 17.72 16.09 -21.27
C LYS A 225 16.65 16.88 -22.04
N VAL A 226 17.06 17.70 -23.00
CA VAL A 226 16.16 18.45 -23.88
C VAL A 226 15.31 17.48 -24.72
N GLU A 227 15.94 16.48 -25.34
CA GLU A 227 15.20 15.46 -26.12
C GLU A 227 14.12 14.79 -25.26
N ALA A 228 14.43 14.47 -24.00
CA ALA A 228 13.47 13.87 -23.08
C ALA A 228 12.30 14.80 -22.72
N LEU A 229 12.54 16.12 -22.58
CA LEU A 229 11.52 17.11 -22.28
C LEU A 229 10.63 17.41 -23.50
N LEU A 230 11.21 17.43 -24.70
CA LEU A 230 10.45 17.54 -25.96
C LEU A 230 9.59 16.29 -26.17
N ALA A 231 10.17 15.09 -25.97
CA ALA A 231 9.46 13.80 -25.92
C ALA A 231 8.30 13.82 -24.95
N GLN A 232 8.53 14.32 -23.74
CA GLN A 232 7.51 14.45 -22.73
C GLN A 232 6.34 15.34 -23.16
N THR A 233 6.64 16.50 -23.75
CA THR A 233 5.63 17.49 -24.14
C THR A 233 4.76 16.98 -25.29
N LEU A 234 5.37 16.43 -26.36
CA LEU A 234 4.60 15.84 -27.45
C LEU A 234 3.85 14.58 -27.01
N ALA A 235 4.42 13.76 -26.11
CA ALA A 235 3.73 12.57 -25.63
C ALA A 235 2.53 12.91 -24.75
N ASN A 236 2.61 13.97 -23.94
CA ASN A 236 1.45 14.48 -23.23
C ASN A 236 0.36 14.95 -24.20
N LEU A 237 0.76 15.59 -25.32
CA LEU A 237 -0.17 15.99 -26.37
C LEU A 237 -0.84 14.80 -27.02
N VAL A 238 -0.07 13.79 -27.39
CA VAL A 238 -0.60 12.57 -28.00
C VAL A 238 -1.49 11.77 -27.04
N ASP A 239 -1.11 11.66 -25.76
CA ASP A 239 -1.92 11.00 -24.72
C ASP A 239 -3.29 11.71 -24.53
N GLU A 240 -3.38 12.99 -24.89
CA GLU A 240 -4.64 13.75 -24.91
C GLU A 240 -5.32 13.73 -26.29
N TRP A 241 -4.55 13.80 -27.37
CA TRP A 241 -4.96 14.05 -28.76
C TRP A 241 -4.11 13.28 -29.76
N HIS A 242 -4.60 12.12 -30.21
CA HIS A 242 -3.85 11.28 -31.14
C HIS A 242 -3.85 11.82 -32.59
N ASP A 243 -4.85 12.61 -32.99
CA ASP A 243 -5.07 13.08 -34.36
C ASP A 243 -4.44 14.45 -34.68
N CYS A 244 -3.91 15.17 -33.69
CA CYS A 244 -3.48 16.56 -33.82
C CYS A 244 -2.26 16.78 -34.75
N ILE A 245 -1.34 15.82 -34.85
CA ILE A 245 -0.08 15.95 -35.60
C ILE A 245 -0.07 14.94 -36.74
N ASP A 246 0.25 15.40 -37.95
CA ASP A 246 0.60 14.49 -39.04
C ASP A 246 2.00 13.92 -38.83
N TRP A 247 2.04 12.67 -38.36
CA TRP A 247 3.27 11.98 -38.00
C TRP A 247 3.97 11.35 -39.19
N GLU A 248 3.31 11.15 -40.34
CA GLU A 248 3.88 10.41 -41.48
C GLU A 248 5.27 10.93 -41.93
N PRO A 249 5.48 12.26 -42.06
CA PRO A 249 6.79 12.80 -42.44
C PRO A 249 7.88 12.57 -41.38
N HIS A 250 7.48 12.29 -40.14
CA HIS A 250 8.36 12.22 -38.97
C HIS A 250 8.59 10.79 -38.45
N LEU A 251 7.86 9.79 -38.96
CA LEU A 251 7.93 8.38 -38.50
C LEU A 251 9.35 7.80 -38.54
N ALA A 252 10.07 8.01 -39.65
CA ALA A 252 11.44 7.50 -39.80
C ALA A 252 12.40 8.09 -38.74
N ASN A 253 12.27 9.39 -38.45
CA ASN A 253 13.04 10.06 -37.42
C ASN A 253 12.68 9.53 -36.03
N LEU A 254 11.38 9.37 -35.75
CA LEU A 254 10.89 8.83 -34.47
C LEU A 254 11.41 7.41 -34.21
N CYS A 255 11.32 6.50 -35.19
CA CYS A 255 11.87 5.14 -35.05
C CYS A 255 13.40 5.15 -34.87
N SER A 256 14.10 6.06 -35.56
CA SER A 256 15.56 6.23 -35.41
C SER A 256 15.93 6.74 -34.01
N LEU A 257 15.12 7.60 -33.40
CA LEU A 257 15.31 8.08 -32.03
C LEU A 257 15.08 6.95 -31.02
N VAL A 258 14.00 6.17 -31.19
CA VAL A 258 13.73 5.00 -30.34
C VAL A 258 14.90 4.02 -30.41
N HIS A 259 15.37 3.70 -31.61
CA HIS A 259 16.53 2.81 -31.80
C HIS A 259 17.78 3.34 -31.10
N ARG A 260 18.13 4.63 -31.29
CA ARG A 260 19.29 5.26 -30.66
C ARG A 260 19.17 5.31 -29.13
N SER A 261 17.96 5.51 -28.60
CA SER A 261 17.71 5.58 -27.16
C SER A 261 17.98 4.24 -26.44
N MET A 262 17.82 3.11 -27.13
CA MET A 262 18.11 1.77 -26.59
C MET A 262 19.59 1.44 -26.53
N ARG A 263 20.46 2.20 -27.21
CA ARG A 263 21.92 2.01 -27.21
C ARG A 263 22.35 0.58 -27.53
N LEU A 264 21.72 -0.02 -28.53
CA LEU A 264 22.01 -1.38 -28.95
C LEU A 264 23.45 -1.48 -29.49
N PRO A 265 24.24 -2.49 -29.11
CA PRO A 265 25.59 -2.66 -29.63
C PRO A 265 25.52 -3.10 -31.10
N VAL A 266 26.20 -2.38 -31.98
CA VAL A 266 26.28 -2.67 -33.42
C VAL A 266 27.75 -2.73 -33.85
N GLY A 267 28.16 -3.83 -34.49
CA GLY A 267 29.52 -3.99 -35.05
C GLY A 267 30.57 -4.58 -34.09
N LYS A 268 31.84 -4.63 -34.53
CA LYS A 268 32.97 -5.33 -33.87
C LYS A 268 33.68 -4.54 -32.75
N ALA A 269 33.23 -3.34 -32.40
CA ALA A 269 33.90 -2.45 -31.43
C ALA A 269 33.00 -2.13 -30.22
N PRO A 270 32.91 -3.01 -29.21
CA PRO A 270 31.98 -2.88 -28.09
C PRO A 270 32.24 -1.68 -27.15
N ASN A 271 33.40 -1.01 -27.27
CA ASN A 271 33.82 0.08 -26.39
C ASN A 271 33.71 1.51 -26.98
N SER A 272 33.17 1.67 -28.20
CA SER A 272 33.18 2.98 -28.90
C SER A 272 31.99 3.90 -28.61
N MET A 273 30.89 3.40 -28.03
CA MET A 273 29.84 4.27 -27.48
C MET A 273 30.16 4.60 -26.03
N GLN A 274 31.11 5.52 -25.81
CA GLN A 274 31.20 6.17 -24.50
C GLN A 274 29.85 6.82 -24.18
N PRO A 275 29.38 6.74 -22.92
CA PRO A 275 28.15 7.43 -22.54
C PRO A 275 28.31 8.92 -22.84
N PRO A 276 27.30 9.62 -23.40
CA PRO A 276 27.29 11.07 -23.35
C PRO A 276 27.43 11.47 -21.86
N ARG A 277 28.41 12.32 -21.54
CA ARG A 277 28.88 12.68 -20.18
C ARG A 277 27.80 13.17 -19.20
N ILE A 278 26.52 13.26 -19.58
CA ILE A 278 25.49 14.06 -18.89
C ILE A 278 24.41 13.20 -18.21
N LEU A 279 24.24 11.91 -18.54
CA LEU A 279 23.51 10.99 -17.64
C LEU A 279 24.40 10.46 -16.51
N SER A 280 25.72 10.70 -16.60
CA SER A 280 26.72 10.31 -15.61
C SER A 280 27.34 11.49 -14.84
N SER A 281 26.95 12.74 -15.11
CA SER A 281 27.48 13.90 -14.37
C SER A 281 26.73 14.19 -13.07
N GLN A 282 26.53 13.18 -12.22
CA GLN A 282 26.51 13.35 -10.77
C GLN A 282 27.05 12.04 -10.18
N GLY A 283 28.10 12.12 -9.37
CA GLY A 283 28.83 10.98 -8.78
C GLY A 283 28.04 10.16 -7.76
N HIS A 284 26.78 9.79 -8.06
CA HIS A 284 25.91 9.03 -7.17
C HIS A 284 25.17 7.93 -7.95
N GLY A 285 25.62 6.68 -7.75
CA GLY A 285 24.85 5.45 -7.96
C GLY A 285 24.48 5.08 -9.40
N HIS A 286 24.97 3.93 -9.86
CA HIS A 286 24.68 3.31 -11.16
C HIS A 286 23.18 2.99 -11.41
N ASP A 287 22.31 3.15 -10.40
CA ASP A 287 20.89 2.77 -10.45
C ASP A 287 19.92 3.89 -10.86
N ARG A 288 20.27 5.17 -10.67
CA ARG A 288 19.32 6.28 -10.89
C ARG A 288 19.14 6.65 -12.37
N SER A 289 20.10 6.31 -13.23
CA SER A 289 20.04 6.54 -14.69
C SER A 289 19.02 5.64 -15.40
N LYS A 290 18.85 4.40 -14.94
CA LYS A 290 17.92 3.41 -15.52
C LYS A 290 16.48 3.89 -15.53
N GLY A 291 16.02 4.55 -14.45
CA GLY A 291 14.65 5.05 -14.36
C GLY A 291 14.35 6.22 -15.29
N ALA A 292 15.34 7.01 -15.69
CA ALA A 292 15.15 8.10 -16.66
C ALA A 292 14.99 7.56 -18.09
N GLU A 293 15.76 6.51 -18.42
CA GLU A 293 15.69 5.84 -19.72
C GLU A 293 14.34 5.13 -19.92
N ASP A 294 13.82 4.42 -18.91
CA ASP A 294 12.48 3.79 -18.97
C ASP A 294 11.36 4.82 -19.15
N ARG A 295 11.47 6.00 -18.52
CA ARG A 295 10.51 7.09 -18.67
C ARG A 295 10.51 7.66 -20.09
N LEU A 296 11.69 7.92 -20.64
CA LEU A 296 11.82 8.37 -22.03
C LEU A 296 11.23 7.35 -22.99
N MET A 297 11.55 6.06 -22.79
CA MET A 297 11.00 4.98 -23.60
C MET A 297 9.46 4.95 -23.56
N GLY A 298 8.86 5.19 -22.39
CA GLY A 298 7.42 5.33 -22.25
C GLY A 298 6.82 6.49 -23.04
N LYS A 299 7.54 7.61 -23.15
CA LYS A 299 7.10 8.79 -23.92
C LYS A 299 7.26 8.55 -25.43
N LEU A 300 8.37 7.97 -25.86
CA LEU A 300 8.57 7.59 -27.26
C LEU A 300 7.56 6.53 -27.73
N ALA A 301 7.23 5.55 -26.89
CA ALA A 301 6.19 4.57 -27.18
C ALA A 301 4.80 5.22 -27.33
N ALA A 302 4.47 6.22 -26.49
CA ALA A 302 3.23 6.97 -26.62
C ALA A 302 3.13 7.67 -27.98
N LEU A 303 4.22 8.31 -28.43
CA LEU A 303 4.28 8.96 -29.74
C LEU A 303 4.11 7.97 -30.90
N LEU A 304 4.78 6.81 -30.86
CA LEU A 304 4.65 5.77 -31.88
C LEU A 304 3.21 5.23 -31.97
N ILE A 305 2.58 4.96 -30.82
CA ILE A 305 1.20 4.50 -30.79
C ILE A 305 0.24 5.60 -31.23
N GLY A 306 0.46 6.85 -30.84
CA GLY A 306 -0.35 7.99 -31.29
C GLY A 306 -0.27 8.29 -32.77
N ALA A 307 0.86 8.01 -33.40
CA ALA A 307 1.06 8.19 -34.82
C ALA A 307 0.21 7.25 -35.69
N ILE A 308 -0.40 6.21 -35.11
CA ILE A 308 -1.29 5.30 -35.83
C ILE A 308 -2.58 6.04 -36.18
N ARG A 309 -2.92 6.07 -37.46
CA ARG A 309 -4.17 6.63 -37.97
C ARG A 309 -4.89 5.60 -38.83
N PRO A 310 -6.23 5.54 -38.79
CA PRO A 310 -6.98 4.71 -39.71
C PRO A 310 -6.80 5.18 -41.16
N GLY A 311 -6.75 4.25 -42.10
CA GLY A 311 -6.55 4.52 -43.53
C GLY A 311 -5.08 4.61 -43.97
N SER A 312 -4.12 4.68 -43.05
CA SER A 312 -2.69 4.61 -43.35
C SER A 312 -1.98 3.61 -42.46
N ASP A 313 -1.34 2.61 -43.07
CA ASP A 313 -0.52 1.63 -42.36
C ASP A 313 0.93 2.08 -42.21
N ALA A 314 1.26 3.33 -42.55
CA ALA A 314 2.63 3.85 -42.49
C ALA A 314 3.25 3.68 -41.09
N ALA A 315 2.54 4.10 -40.04
CA ALA A 315 3.02 4.01 -38.65
C ALA A 315 3.19 2.54 -38.21
N VAL A 316 2.18 1.69 -38.50
CA VAL A 316 2.20 0.25 -38.19
C VAL A 316 3.37 -0.43 -38.89
N ASN A 317 3.62 -0.11 -40.16
CA ASN A 317 4.75 -0.64 -40.93
C ASN A 317 6.11 -0.19 -40.38
N HIS A 318 6.23 1.05 -39.92
CA HIS A 318 7.46 1.55 -39.28
C HIS A 318 7.71 0.87 -37.93
N ILE A 319 6.67 0.68 -37.11
CA ILE A 319 6.76 -0.11 -35.86
C ILE A 319 7.21 -1.54 -36.18
N GLY A 320 6.63 -2.18 -37.20
CA GLY A 320 7.05 -3.52 -37.62
C GLY A 320 8.51 -3.60 -38.08
N LYS A 321 8.99 -2.59 -38.84
CA LYS A 321 10.42 -2.49 -39.21
C LYS A 321 11.31 -2.33 -37.97
N LEU A 322 10.92 -1.50 -37.01
CA LEU A 322 11.65 -1.32 -35.75
C LEU A 322 11.71 -2.62 -34.94
N LEU A 323 10.60 -3.35 -34.82
CA LEU A 323 10.56 -4.62 -34.09
C LEU A 323 11.47 -5.66 -34.72
N ARG A 324 11.43 -5.83 -36.05
CA ARG A 324 12.37 -6.72 -36.79
C ARG A 324 13.83 -6.35 -36.59
N LEU A 325 14.14 -5.05 -36.48
CA LEU A 325 15.51 -4.59 -36.25
C LEU A 325 16.02 -4.94 -34.84
N VAL A 326 15.13 -4.95 -33.85
CA VAL A 326 15.48 -5.22 -32.45
C VAL A 326 15.36 -6.71 -32.09
N GLU A 327 14.66 -7.50 -32.91
CA GLU A 327 14.42 -8.94 -32.73
C GLU A 327 15.67 -9.76 -32.34
N PRO A 328 16.85 -9.59 -32.96
CA PRO A 328 18.05 -10.34 -32.57
C PRO A 328 18.48 -10.11 -31.11
N TYR A 329 18.13 -8.95 -30.54
CA TYR A 329 18.46 -8.58 -29.15
C TYR A 329 17.45 -9.13 -28.13
N MET A 330 16.35 -9.72 -28.59
CA MET A 330 15.30 -10.30 -27.75
C MET A 330 15.52 -11.79 -27.44
N HIS A 331 16.32 -12.48 -28.26
CA HIS A 331 16.55 -13.92 -28.10
C HIS A 331 17.19 -14.22 -26.73
N PRO A 332 16.71 -15.24 -25.98
CA PRO A 332 17.22 -15.54 -24.63
C PRO A 332 18.74 -15.74 -24.55
N SER A 333 19.35 -16.30 -25.60
CA SER A 333 20.81 -16.49 -25.69
C SER A 333 21.60 -15.19 -25.88
N ASN A 334 20.96 -14.11 -26.35
CA ASN A 334 21.59 -12.82 -26.63
C ASN A 334 21.41 -11.86 -25.44
N SER A 335 21.76 -12.36 -24.26
CA SER A 335 21.62 -11.63 -23.01
C SER A 335 22.64 -10.50 -22.89
N GLY A 336 22.18 -9.27 -22.63
CA GLY A 336 23.03 -8.13 -22.34
C GLY A 336 22.29 -6.97 -21.69
N ARG A 337 23.00 -5.84 -21.52
CA ARG A 337 22.45 -4.63 -20.86
C ARG A 337 21.23 -4.05 -21.60
N TRP A 338 21.14 -4.25 -22.91
CA TRP A 338 20.04 -3.80 -23.77
C TRP A 338 18.69 -4.46 -23.46
N MET A 339 18.67 -5.64 -22.81
CA MET A 339 17.41 -6.33 -22.54
C MET A 339 16.44 -5.48 -21.72
N LEU A 340 16.95 -4.62 -20.83
CA LEU A 340 16.14 -3.65 -20.08
C LEU A 340 15.35 -2.71 -21.00
N SER A 341 16.06 -2.06 -21.92
CA SER A 341 15.45 -1.07 -22.82
C SER A 341 14.54 -1.72 -23.85
N VAL A 342 14.89 -2.93 -24.31
CA VAL A 342 14.08 -3.70 -25.27
C VAL A 342 12.79 -4.23 -24.60
N ALA A 343 12.88 -4.84 -23.43
CA ALA A 343 11.71 -5.26 -22.66
C ALA A 343 10.82 -4.07 -22.28
N SER A 344 11.44 -2.94 -21.88
CA SER A 344 10.74 -1.68 -21.66
C SER A 344 9.98 -1.24 -22.91
N LEU A 345 10.61 -1.22 -24.09
CA LEU A 345 9.95 -0.82 -25.34
C LEU A 345 8.67 -1.65 -25.59
N ILE A 346 8.77 -2.99 -25.54
CA ILE A 346 7.62 -3.88 -25.78
C ILE A 346 6.51 -3.62 -24.77
N ARG A 347 6.85 -3.57 -23.47
CA ARG A 347 5.88 -3.30 -22.40
C ARG A 347 5.19 -1.94 -22.58
N LYS A 348 5.94 -0.88 -22.88
CA LYS A 348 5.40 0.48 -23.04
C LYS A 348 4.53 0.60 -24.29
N LEU A 349 4.92 -0.03 -25.41
CA LEU A 349 4.09 -0.10 -26.62
C LEU A 349 2.75 -0.77 -26.33
N LEU A 350 2.76 -1.93 -25.66
CA LEU A 350 1.55 -2.65 -25.28
C LEU A 350 0.67 -1.84 -24.33
N THR A 351 1.27 -1.24 -23.30
CA THR A 351 0.54 -0.42 -22.32
C THR A 351 -0.15 0.76 -23.02
N LYS A 352 0.56 1.46 -23.90
CA LYS A 352 0.02 2.62 -24.63
C LYS A 352 -1.01 2.22 -25.67
N LEU A 353 -0.81 1.10 -26.36
CA LEU A 353 -1.78 0.56 -27.31
C LEU A 353 -3.10 0.19 -26.63
N VAL A 354 -3.05 -0.58 -25.53
CA VAL A 354 -4.25 -0.98 -24.78
C VAL A 354 -4.96 0.25 -24.19
N HIS A 355 -4.21 1.22 -23.66
CA HIS A 355 -4.77 2.47 -23.14
C HIS A 355 -5.56 3.21 -24.22
N ARG A 356 -4.94 3.46 -25.38
CA ARG A 356 -5.59 4.13 -26.52
C ARG A 356 -6.80 3.36 -27.04
N LEU A 357 -6.69 2.04 -27.22
CA LEU A 357 -7.83 1.22 -27.68
C LEU A 357 -9.00 1.28 -26.69
N THR A 358 -8.72 1.34 -25.39
CA THR A 358 -9.77 1.46 -24.38
C THR A 358 -10.39 2.85 -24.37
N ASP A 359 -9.57 3.91 -24.50
CA ASP A 359 -10.05 5.29 -24.70
C ASP A 359 -11.03 5.37 -25.88
N GLU A 360 -10.62 4.87 -27.05
CA GLU A 360 -11.37 4.96 -28.30
C GLU A 360 -12.65 4.13 -28.29
N ARG A 361 -12.62 2.89 -27.77
CA ARG A 361 -13.75 1.96 -27.82
C ARG A 361 -14.78 2.21 -26.73
N HIS A 362 -14.33 2.67 -25.56
CA HIS A 362 -15.16 2.71 -24.36
C HIS A 362 -15.38 4.12 -23.81
N GLY A 363 -14.64 5.12 -24.30
CA GLY A 363 -14.75 6.51 -23.88
C GLY A 363 -14.32 6.69 -22.43
N HIS A 364 -13.05 6.98 -22.17
CA HIS A 364 -12.63 7.22 -20.78
C HIS A 364 -13.33 8.42 -20.17
N SER A 365 -13.78 8.19 -18.94
CA SER A 365 -14.81 8.96 -18.24
C SER A 365 -14.29 10.25 -17.58
N HIS A 366 -13.18 10.84 -18.03
CA HIS A 366 -12.69 12.11 -17.48
C HIS A 366 -12.69 13.28 -18.48
N LYS A 367 -12.71 13.02 -19.79
CA LYS A 367 -12.46 14.03 -20.84
C LYS A 367 -13.74 14.51 -21.55
N VAL A 368 -14.75 14.99 -20.81
CA VAL A 368 -16.09 15.21 -21.39
C VAL A 368 -16.23 16.47 -22.23
N TRP A 369 -15.55 17.57 -21.90
CA TRP A 369 -15.78 18.84 -22.60
C TRP A 369 -14.79 19.18 -23.70
N TRP A 370 -13.58 18.61 -23.72
CA TRP A 370 -12.55 19.08 -24.66
C TRP A 370 -12.56 18.44 -26.06
N ARG A 371 -13.41 17.44 -26.33
CA ARG A 371 -13.60 16.66 -27.60
C ARG A 371 -13.18 15.19 -27.44
N LEU A 372 -14.07 14.28 -27.84
CA LEU A 372 -13.74 12.87 -28.10
C LEU A 372 -13.11 12.79 -29.50
N PRO A 373 -12.00 12.05 -29.71
CA PRO A 373 -11.49 11.79 -31.05
C PRO A 373 -12.64 11.33 -31.96
N PRO A 374 -12.74 11.84 -33.20
CA PRO A 374 -13.76 11.34 -34.11
C PRO A 374 -13.58 9.83 -34.30
N LYS A 375 -14.69 9.09 -34.45
CA LYS A 375 -14.64 7.62 -34.67
C LYS A 375 -13.75 7.25 -35.87
N GLU A 376 -13.67 8.16 -36.84
CA GLU A 376 -12.83 8.12 -38.03
C GLU A 376 -11.32 8.22 -37.74
N ALA A 377 -10.90 8.50 -36.51
CA ALA A 377 -9.49 8.56 -36.08
C ALA A 377 -9.08 7.36 -35.20
N HIS A 378 -9.99 6.41 -34.94
CA HIS A 378 -9.74 5.24 -34.11
C HIS A 378 -8.87 4.20 -34.81
N ILE A 379 -8.08 3.44 -34.04
CA ILE A 379 -7.31 2.31 -34.57
C ILE A 379 -8.28 1.26 -35.13
N SER A 380 -8.10 0.89 -36.41
CA SER A 380 -8.95 -0.10 -37.06
C SER A 380 -8.70 -1.51 -36.51
N ASP A 381 -9.67 -2.40 -36.68
CA ASP A 381 -9.48 -3.80 -36.29
C ASP A 381 -8.35 -4.49 -37.07
N SER A 382 -8.16 -4.16 -38.35
CA SER A 382 -7.04 -4.69 -39.14
C SER A 382 -5.68 -4.25 -38.58
N GLN A 383 -5.54 -2.98 -38.19
CA GLN A 383 -4.31 -2.43 -37.60
C GLN A 383 -4.05 -3.04 -36.21
N ARG A 384 -5.09 -3.19 -35.38
CA ARG A 384 -5.00 -3.89 -34.10
C ARG A 384 -4.47 -5.32 -34.29
N LEU A 385 -5.01 -6.07 -35.24
CA LEU A 385 -4.60 -7.45 -35.51
C LEU A 385 -3.17 -7.51 -36.07
N ALA A 386 -2.78 -6.58 -36.94
CA ALA A 386 -1.40 -6.47 -37.42
C ALA A 386 -0.41 -6.23 -36.26
N LEU A 387 -0.73 -5.31 -35.35
CA LEU A 387 0.08 -5.03 -34.16
C LEU A 387 0.16 -6.24 -33.22
N PHE A 388 -0.96 -6.93 -33.01
CA PHE A 388 -0.99 -8.18 -32.24
C PHE A 388 -0.01 -9.21 -32.83
N ASN A 389 -0.10 -9.48 -34.14
CA ASN A 389 0.78 -10.46 -34.79
C ASN A 389 2.27 -10.06 -34.70
N MET A 390 2.58 -8.76 -34.79
CA MET A 390 3.97 -8.27 -34.69
C MET A 390 4.53 -8.30 -33.26
N LEU A 391 3.68 -8.19 -32.23
CA LEU A 391 4.10 -8.13 -30.82
C LEU A 391 4.04 -9.48 -30.11
N LEU A 392 3.32 -10.46 -30.67
CA LEU A 392 3.16 -11.79 -30.10
C LEU A 392 4.51 -12.50 -29.92
N GLU A 393 5.27 -12.67 -31.02
CA GLU A 393 6.55 -13.38 -30.98
C GLU A 393 7.60 -12.66 -30.09
N PRO A 394 7.79 -11.33 -30.17
CA PRO A 394 8.64 -10.59 -29.22
C PRO A 394 8.33 -10.86 -27.75
N ALA A 395 7.06 -10.96 -27.38
CA ALA A 395 6.67 -11.19 -26.00
C ALA A 395 7.01 -12.61 -25.52
N PHE A 396 6.78 -13.62 -26.37
CA PHE A 396 7.15 -15.01 -26.08
C PHE A 396 8.68 -15.20 -26.08
N MET A 397 9.45 -14.49 -26.91
CA MET A 397 10.91 -14.50 -26.81
C MET A 397 11.42 -13.90 -25.51
N LEU A 398 10.91 -12.72 -25.14
CA LEU A 398 11.39 -11.96 -23.99
C LEU A 398 10.98 -12.55 -22.63
N ILE A 399 9.91 -13.34 -22.55
CA ILE A 399 9.54 -13.97 -21.27
C ILE A 399 10.60 -14.98 -20.79
N HIS A 400 11.30 -15.60 -21.75
CA HIS A 400 12.40 -16.52 -21.51
C HIS A 400 13.75 -15.80 -21.31
N ALA A 401 13.80 -14.48 -21.44
CA ALA A 401 15.00 -13.69 -21.18
C ALA A 401 15.32 -13.64 -19.67
N ARG A 402 16.60 -13.82 -19.34
CA ARG A 402 17.07 -13.89 -17.95
C ARG A 402 16.82 -12.56 -17.22
N GLY A 403 16.14 -12.63 -16.07
CA GLY A 403 15.92 -11.51 -15.16
C GLY A 403 14.69 -10.65 -15.44
N TYR A 404 13.89 -10.95 -16.48
CA TYR A 404 12.74 -10.12 -16.89
C TYR A 404 11.40 -10.85 -16.95
N THR A 405 11.40 -12.15 -16.62
CA THR A 405 10.22 -13.03 -16.71
C THR A 405 8.97 -12.46 -16.03
N ILE A 406 9.09 -11.89 -14.83
CA ILE A 406 7.93 -11.33 -14.10
C ILE A 406 7.36 -10.08 -14.79
N SER A 407 8.24 -9.16 -15.23
CA SER A 407 7.83 -7.94 -15.95
C SER A 407 7.20 -8.28 -17.29
N MET A 408 7.73 -9.26 -18.00
CA MET A 408 7.20 -9.70 -19.30
C MET A 408 5.93 -10.53 -19.16
N ALA A 409 5.79 -11.34 -18.11
CA ALA A 409 4.55 -12.03 -17.79
C ALA A 409 3.39 -11.02 -17.62
N SER A 410 3.64 -9.87 -17.00
CA SER A 410 2.63 -8.81 -16.85
C SER A 410 2.16 -8.24 -18.20
N CYS A 411 2.98 -8.33 -19.25
CA CYS A 411 2.59 -7.95 -20.61
C CYS A 411 1.62 -8.94 -21.27
N ALA A 412 1.53 -10.18 -20.78
CA ALA A 412 0.65 -11.21 -21.33
C ALA A 412 -0.82 -10.78 -21.33
N ASN A 413 -1.29 -10.19 -20.23
CA ASN A 413 -2.64 -9.66 -20.14
C ASN A 413 -2.89 -8.57 -21.20
N LEU A 414 -1.90 -7.69 -21.42
CA LEU A 414 -2.02 -6.61 -22.40
C LEU A 414 -2.15 -7.13 -23.83
N ILE A 415 -1.36 -8.15 -24.19
CA ILE A 415 -1.40 -8.77 -25.53
C ILE A 415 -2.69 -9.57 -25.70
N CYS A 416 -3.06 -10.35 -24.68
CA CYS A 416 -4.27 -11.16 -24.68
C CYS A 416 -5.52 -10.29 -24.91
N GLN A 417 -5.58 -9.09 -24.30
CA GLN A 417 -6.68 -8.14 -24.54
C GLN A 417 -6.79 -7.66 -26.00
N LEU A 418 -5.71 -7.68 -26.79
CA LEU A 418 -5.77 -7.32 -28.20
C LEU A 418 -6.50 -8.40 -29.01
N ASN A 419 -6.21 -9.67 -28.75
CA ASN A 419 -6.84 -10.82 -29.39
C ASN A 419 -6.73 -12.10 -28.53
N PRO A 420 -7.74 -12.42 -27.69
CA PRO A 420 -7.62 -13.48 -26.69
C PRO A 420 -7.45 -14.89 -27.27
N GLY A 421 -8.28 -15.28 -28.25
CA GLY A 421 -8.30 -16.65 -28.77
C GLY A 421 -6.94 -17.13 -29.31
N PRO A 422 -6.34 -16.45 -30.30
CA PRO A 422 -5.04 -16.84 -30.84
C PRO A 422 -3.89 -16.75 -29.82
N PHE A 423 -3.95 -15.82 -28.87
CA PHE A 423 -2.97 -15.74 -27.80
C PHE A 423 -3.02 -17.00 -26.91
N LEU A 424 -4.22 -17.41 -26.49
CA LEU A 424 -4.41 -18.59 -25.65
C LEU A 424 -4.01 -19.87 -26.39
N GLN A 425 -4.34 -19.99 -27.68
CA GLN A 425 -3.89 -21.11 -28.52
C GLN A 425 -2.35 -21.20 -28.52
N ARG A 426 -1.64 -20.09 -28.75
CA ARG A 426 -0.18 -20.08 -28.72
C ARG A 426 0.37 -20.45 -27.34
N LEU A 427 -0.23 -19.94 -26.27
CA LEU A 427 0.15 -20.25 -24.89
C LEU A 427 0.02 -21.75 -24.60
N PHE A 428 -1.11 -22.38 -24.94
CA PHE A 428 -1.33 -23.80 -24.67
C PHE A 428 -0.42 -24.71 -25.50
N VAL A 429 -0.16 -24.37 -26.76
CA VAL A 429 0.79 -25.10 -27.62
C VAL A 429 2.20 -25.14 -27.03
N GLU A 430 2.62 -24.09 -26.30
CA GLU A 430 3.93 -24.08 -25.63
C GLU A 430 3.90 -24.63 -24.20
N LEU A 431 2.81 -24.42 -23.47
CA LEU A 431 2.66 -24.81 -22.07
C LEU A 431 2.52 -26.33 -21.91
N GLN A 432 1.71 -26.99 -22.76
CA GLN A 432 1.46 -28.43 -22.65
C GLN A 432 2.75 -29.26 -22.77
N PRO A 433 3.64 -29.02 -23.77
CA PRO A 433 4.94 -29.70 -23.82
C PRO A 433 5.84 -29.35 -22.62
N ALA A 434 5.81 -28.10 -22.14
CA ALA A 434 6.63 -27.67 -21.02
C ALA A 434 6.20 -28.30 -19.67
N LEU A 435 4.92 -28.65 -19.52
CA LEU A 435 4.41 -29.40 -18.36
C LEU A 435 4.94 -30.84 -18.34
N MET A 436 5.10 -31.45 -19.52
CA MET A 436 5.61 -32.82 -19.65
C MET A 436 7.15 -32.89 -19.59
N ASP A 437 7.85 -31.82 -19.98
CA ASP A 437 9.31 -31.77 -20.02
C ASP A 437 9.92 -31.30 -18.69
N SER A 438 10.53 -32.23 -17.96
CA SER A 438 11.21 -31.95 -16.69
C SER A 438 12.57 -31.28 -16.86
N SER A 439 13.16 -31.26 -18.06
CA SER A 439 14.53 -30.79 -18.32
C SER A 439 14.69 -29.27 -18.38
N GLN A 440 13.63 -28.51 -18.67
CA GLN A 440 13.65 -27.05 -18.83
C GLN A 440 12.79 -26.31 -17.79
N PRO A 441 13.14 -26.32 -16.49
CA PRO A 441 12.35 -25.70 -15.42
C PRO A 441 12.03 -24.22 -15.65
N HIS A 442 12.99 -23.46 -16.18
CA HIS A 442 12.86 -22.03 -16.42
C HIS A 442 11.80 -21.70 -17.48
N ARG A 443 11.68 -22.54 -18.52
CA ARG A 443 10.67 -22.40 -19.57
C ARG A 443 9.27 -22.61 -19.02
N LEU A 444 9.08 -23.69 -18.26
CA LEU A 444 7.82 -23.98 -17.58
C LEU A 444 7.43 -22.85 -16.62
N CYS A 445 8.35 -22.39 -15.76
CA CYS A 445 8.07 -21.29 -14.83
C CYS A 445 7.63 -20.01 -15.56
N ALA A 446 8.30 -19.67 -16.67
CA ALA A 446 7.95 -18.50 -17.47
C ALA A 446 6.53 -18.60 -18.05
N LEU A 447 6.16 -19.76 -18.63
CA LEU A 447 4.84 -19.98 -19.21
C LEU A 447 3.73 -20.04 -18.15
N LEU A 448 3.97 -20.65 -16.99
CA LEU A 448 3.03 -20.65 -15.86
C LEU A 448 2.79 -19.22 -15.34
N LEU A 449 3.85 -18.41 -15.22
CA LEU A 449 3.72 -17.01 -14.86
C LEU A 449 2.94 -16.23 -15.93
N MET A 450 3.15 -16.52 -17.22
CA MET A 450 2.35 -15.94 -18.31
C MET A 450 0.86 -16.29 -18.15
N ALA A 451 0.56 -17.58 -17.98
CA ALA A 451 -0.79 -18.10 -17.79
C ALA A 451 -1.47 -17.46 -16.56
N SER A 452 -0.74 -17.28 -15.46
CA SER A 452 -1.25 -16.64 -14.24
C SER A 452 -1.67 -15.19 -14.44
N ARG A 453 -1.23 -14.50 -15.50
CA ARG A 453 -1.66 -13.13 -15.83
C ARG A 453 -2.86 -13.06 -16.76
N VAL A 454 -3.27 -14.20 -17.32
CA VAL A 454 -4.40 -14.32 -18.25
C VAL A 454 -5.47 -15.29 -17.74
N GLY A 455 -5.50 -15.58 -16.43
CA GLY A 455 -6.44 -16.52 -15.82
C GLY A 455 -7.90 -16.24 -16.20
N LEU A 456 -8.35 -14.99 -16.12
CA LEU A 456 -9.69 -14.60 -16.58
C LEU A 456 -9.95 -14.93 -18.06
N ALA A 457 -8.97 -14.69 -18.93
CA ALA A 457 -9.13 -14.97 -20.36
C ALA A 457 -9.21 -16.48 -20.60
N ILE A 458 -8.41 -17.28 -19.89
CA ILE A 458 -8.50 -18.75 -19.91
C ILE A 458 -9.92 -19.18 -19.53
N VAL A 459 -10.44 -18.69 -18.41
CA VAL A 459 -11.79 -19.07 -17.93
C VAL A 459 -12.90 -18.64 -18.90
N ARG A 460 -12.79 -17.46 -19.52
CA ARG A 460 -13.83 -16.93 -20.43
C ARG A 460 -13.81 -17.53 -21.82
N TYR A 461 -12.63 -17.79 -22.37
CA TYR A 461 -12.47 -18.16 -23.78
C TYR A 461 -12.07 -19.62 -23.98
N SER A 462 -11.61 -20.30 -22.93
CA SER A 462 -11.23 -21.73 -22.94
C SER A 462 -11.59 -22.42 -21.60
N PRO A 463 -12.85 -22.35 -21.15
CA PRO A 463 -13.29 -22.95 -19.88
C PRO A 463 -13.00 -24.46 -19.80
N GLU A 464 -13.03 -25.16 -20.92
CA GLU A 464 -12.73 -26.59 -21.05
C GLU A 464 -11.30 -26.97 -20.64
N GLU A 465 -10.35 -26.04 -20.76
CA GLU A 465 -8.94 -26.25 -20.41
C GLU A 465 -8.66 -26.02 -18.92
N VAL A 466 -9.57 -25.39 -18.17
CA VAL A 466 -9.33 -24.99 -16.77
C VAL A 466 -9.09 -26.19 -15.86
N VAL A 467 -9.99 -27.17 -15.87
CA VAL A 467 -9.89 -28.36 -15.00
C VAL A 467 -8.67 -29.22 -15.36
N PRO A 468 -8.43 -29.57 -16.65
CA PRO A 468 -7.21 -30.27 -17.05
C PRO A 468 -5.92 -29.53 -16.63
N LEU A 469 -5.90 -28.20 -16.79
CA LEU A 469 -4.76 -27.38 -16.41
C LEU A 469 -4.51 -27.42 -14.90
N LEU A 470 -5.55 -27.31 -14.08
CA LEU A 470 -5.44 -27.43 -12.63
C LEU A 470 -4.85 -28.78 -12.20
N HIS A 471 -5.33 -29.89 -12.76
CA HIS A 471 -4.80 -31.23 -12.48
C HIS A 471 -3.35 -31.40 -12.94
N SER A 472 -2.99 -30.90 -14.13
CA SER A 472 -1.62 -31.04 -14.67
C SER A 472 -0.56 -30.27 -13.88
N VAL A 473 -0.95 -29.25 -13.11
CA VAL A 473 -0.04 -28.43 -12.30
C VAL A 473 0.13 -29.01 -10.88
N LEU A 474 -0.76 -29.88 -10.40
CA LEU A 474 -0.65 -30.52 -9.07
C LEU A 474 0.70 -31.22 -8.80
N PRO A 475 1.30 -31.97 -9.74
CA PRO A 475 2.60 -32.60 -9.53
C PRO A 475 3.75 -31.59 -9.35
N LEU A 476 3.55 -30.32 -9.72
CA LEU A 476 4.56 -29.27 -9.56
C LEU A 476 4.60 -28.69 -8.14
N LEU A 477 3.65 -29.08 -7.28
CA LEU A 477 3.57 -28.66 -5.89
C LEU A 477 4.57 -29.46 -5.03
N GLU A 478 5.86 -29.16 -5.21
CA GLU A 478 6.95 -29.81 -4.50
C GLU A 478 7.98 -28.78 -3.99
N LEU A 479 8.54 -29.03 -2.80
CA LEU A 479 9.57 -28.18 -2.20
C LEU A 479 10.94 -28.27 -2.89
N SER A 480 11.15 -29.30 -3.71
CA SER A 480 12.39 -29.53 -4.47
C SER A 480 12.75 -28.36 -5.40
N ASN A 481 11.75 -27.64 -5.90
CA ASN A 481 11.93 -26.49 -6.77
C ASN A 481 10.99 -25.32 -6.39
N PRO A 482 11.46 -24.36 -5.56
CA PRO A 482 10.62 -23.28 -5.05
C PRO A 482 10.11 -22.33 -6.15
N LEU A 483 10.82 -22.22 -7.28
CA LEU A 483 10.40 -21.39 -8.41
C LEU A 483 9.21 -22.02 -9.16
N ARG A 484 9.24 -23.35 -9.37
CA ARG A 484 8.11 -24.10 -9.96
C ARG A 484 6.90 -24.04 -9.04
N LEU A 485 7.09 -24.30 -7.75
CA LEU A 485 6.05 -24.22 -6.74
C LEU A 485 5.38 -22.84 -6.74
N ALA A 486 6.16 -21.75 -6.70
CA ALA A 486 5.63 -20.39 -6.69
C ALA A 486 4.85 -20.05 -7.98
N ALA A 487 5.35 -20.47 -9.15
CA ALA A 487 4.67 -20.24 -10.43
C ALA A 487 3.36 -21.04 -10.55
N ALA A 488 3.37 -22.32 -10.13
CA ALA A 488 2.20 -23.19 -10.06
C ALA A 488 1.12 -22.61 -9.14
N LEU A 489 1.49 -22.23 -7.92
CA LEU A 489 0.57 -21.60 -6.96
C LEU A 489 0.02 -20.27 -7.46
N SER A 490 0.82 -19.49 -8.19
CA SER A 490 0.34 -18.22 -8.79
C SER A 490 -0.75 -18.45 -9.84
N LEU A 491 -0.61 -19.49 -10.68
CA LEU A 491 -1.64 -19.86 -11.65
C LEU A 491 -2.89 -20.42 -10.97
N ILE A 492 -2.74 -21.36 -10.04
CA ILE A 492 -3.86 -21.95 -9.28
C ILE A 492 -4.65 -20.84 -8.58
N LYS A 493 -3.97 -19.90 -7.92
CA LYS A 493 -4.58 -18.73 -7.28
C LYS A 493 -5.45 -17.94 -8.25
N GLU A 494 -4.92 -17.58 -9.43
CA GLU A 494 -5.67 -16.75 -10.37
C GLU A 494 -6.85 -17.52 -10.99
N LEU A 495 -6.73 -18.82 -11.27
CA LEU A 495 -7.86 -19.61 -11.79
C LEU A 495 -8.97 -19.75 -10.75
N ILE A 496 -8.63 -20.07 -9.50
CA ILE A 496 -9.60 -20.20 -8.39
C ILE A 496 -10.30 -18.87 -8.08
N HIS A 497 -9.66 -17.72 -8.35
CA HIS A 497 -10.32 -16.42 -8.21
C HIS A 497 -11.44 -16.19 -9.24
N GLU A 498 -11.39 -16.87 -10.39
CA GLU A 498 -12.26 -16.59 -11.53
C GLU A 498 -13.28 -17.73 -11.78
N ILE A 499 -13.30 -18.80 -10.96
CA ILE A 499 -14.24 -19.93 -11.10
C ILE A 499 -15.01 -20.19 -9.80
N SER A 500 -16.28 -20.58 -9.94
CA SER A 500 -17.09 -21.11 -8.84
C SER A 500 -16.79 -22.60 -8.66
N LEU A 501 -16.48 -23.03 -7.44
CA LEU A 501 -16.10 -24.42 -7.14
C LEU A 501 -17.35 -25.29 -6.93
N ASP A 502 -17.74 -26.01 -7.97
CA ASP A 502 -18.83 -26.99 -7.97
C ASP A 502 -18.31 -28.43 -7.82
N THR A 503 -19.21 -29.40 -7.89
CA THR A 503 -18.89 -30.83 -7.71
C THR A 503 -17.85 -31.37 -8.70
N SER A 504 -17.63 -30.71 -9.84
CA SER A 504 -16.61 -31.11 -10.82
C SER A 504 -15.17 -30.96 -10.30
N LEU A 505 -14.97 -30.11 -9.28
CA LEU A 505 -13.67 -29.80 -8.69
C LEU A 505 -13.44 -30.51 -7.35
N GLU A 506 -14.30 -31.45 -6.95
CA GLU A 506 -14.13 -32.23 -5.72
C GLU A 506 -12.82 -33.01 -5.72
N GLU A 507 -12.54 -33.75 -6.80
CA GLU A 507 -11.31 -34.55 -6.93
C GLU A 507 -10.07 -33.66 -6.90
N PHE A 508 -10.07 -32.57 -7.66
CA PHE A 508 -8.99 -31.58 -7.63
C PHE A 508 -8.78 -31.02 -6.22
N SER A 509 -9.84 -30.63 -5.53
CA SER A 509 -9.77 -30.03 -4.19
C SER A 509 -9.21 -31.01 -3.17
N ALA A 510 -9.61 -32.28 -3.23
CA ALA A 510 -9.08 -33.34 -2.38
C ALA A 510 -7.58 -33.56 -2.62
N LEU A 511 -7.17 -33.72 -3.89
CA LEU A 511 -5.77 -33.95 -4.26
C LEU A 511 -4.88 -32.74 -3.95
N PHE A 512 -5.38 -31.53 -4.19
CA PHE A 512 -4.69 -30.29 -3.85
C PHE A 512 -4.42 -30.21 -2.35
N MET A 513 -5.43 -30.52 -1.53
CA MET A 513 -5.28 -30.56 -0.07
C MET A 513 -4.20 -31.57 0.35
N ASP A 514 -4.23 -32.79 -0.20
CA ASP A 514 -3.24 -33.82 0.14
C ASP A 514 -1.81 -33.38 -0.21
N ARG A 515 -1.61 -32.68 -1.34
CA ARG A 515 -0.32 -32.12 -1.73
C ARG A 515 0.14 -31.00 -0.78
N VAL A 516 -0.75 -30.11 -0.39
CA VAL A 516 -0.43 -29.02 0.54
C VAL A 516 -0.07 -29.58 1.93
N LEU A 517 -0.81 -30.58 2.41
CA LEU A 517 -0.51 -31.24 3.69
C LEU A 517 0.85 -31.96 3.65
N ALA A 518 1.16 -32.65 2.55
CA ALA A 518 2.49 -33.25 2.37
C ALA A 518 3.62 -32.22 2.35
N ILE A 519 3.41 -31.06 1.70
CA ILE A 519 4.36 -29.93 1.75
C ILE A 519 4.51 -29.42 3.19
N ALA A 520 3.41 -29.26 3.92
CA ALA A 520 3.43 -28.81 5.30
C ALA A 520 4.23 -29.77 6.20
N GLU A 521 4.00 -31.09 6.08
CA GLU A 521 4.76 -32.11 6.80
C GLU A 521 6.26 -32.07 6.47
N SER A 522 6.60 -31.95 5.18
CA SER A 522 8.01 -31.89 4.77
C SER A 522 8.73 -30.64 5.30
N LEU A 523 8.02 -29.50 5.38
CA LEU A 523 8.53 -28.28 5.99
C LEU A 523 8.72 -28.41 7.51
N LEU A 524 7.76 -29.03 8.20
CA LEU A 524 7.77 -29.20 9.65
C LEU A 524 8.83 -30.21 10.10
N THR A 525 9.06 -31.26 9.31
CA THR A 525 10.07 -32.30 9.59
C THR A 525 11.47 -31.94 9.10
N GLY A 526 11.62 -30.85 8.33
CA GLY A 526 12.90 -30.43 7.77
C GLY A 526 13.45 -31.38 6.69
N THR A 527 12.61 -32.24 6.12
CA THR A 527 13.00 -33.32 5.19
C THR A 527 13.17 -32.86 3.73
N GLY A 528 13.21 -31.54 3.47
CA GLY A 528 13.37 -30.95 2.14
C GLY A 528 14.63 -30.10 1.99
N PHE A 529 15.26 -30.16 0.81
CA PHE A 529 16.36 -29.27 0.45
C PHE A 529 15.87 -27.80 0.53
N GLY A 530 16.37 -27.04 1.50
CA GLY A 530 16.07 -25.60 1.62
C GLY A 530 14.96 -25.22 2.62
N ALA A 531 14.83 -25.91 3.76
CA ALA A 531 14.05 -25.47 4.93
C ALA A 531 14.61 -24.17 5.55
N SER A 532 14.62 -23.08 4.78
CA SER A 532 14.97 -21.73 5.19
C SER A 532 13.72 -20.86 5.18
N SER A 533 13.73 -19.76 5.94
CA SER A 533 12.64 -18.76 5.95
C SER A 533 12.27 -18.22 4.56
N LYS A 534 13.16 -18.34 3.56
CA LYS A 534 12.90 -17.90 2.17
C LYS A 534 11.96 -18.84 1.41
N SER A 535 11.97 -20.14 1.69
CA SER A 535 11.09 -21.12 1.02
C SER A 535 9.63 -20.99 1.49
N ALA A 536 9.44 -20.58 2.75
CA ALA A 536 8.14 -20.26 3.33
C ALA A 536 7.42 -19.09 2.63
N ALA A 537 8.15 -18.12 2.08
CA ALA A 537 7.55 -17.00 1.35
C ALA A 537 6.82 -17.45 0.07
N GLY A 538 7.28 -18.54 -0.56
CA GLY A 538 6.66 -19.14 -1.75
C GLY A 538 5.26 -19.73 -1.49
N LEU A 539 4.91 -19.98 -0.22
CA LEU A 539 3.60 -20.52 0.18
C LEU A 539 2.56 -19.45 0.49
N SER A 540 2.92 -18.17 0.47
CA SER A 540 1.99 -17.06 0.72
C SER A 540 0.68 -17.12 -0.10
N PRO A 541 0.68 -17.55 -1.39
CA PRO A 541 -0.56 -17.65 -2.16
C PRO A 541 -1.58 -18.66 -1.61
N LEU A 542 -1.16 -19.66 -0.82
CA LEU A 542 -2.04 -20.69 -0.29
C LEU A 542 -3.16 -20.13 0.58
N LEU A 543 -2.88 -19.09 1.36
CA LEU A 543 -3.88 -18.45 2.22
C LEU A 543 -5.04 -17.90 1.39
N GLU A 544 -4.72 -17.21 0.29
CA GLU A 544 -5.74 -16.69 -0.61
C GLU A 544 -6.45 -17.81 -1.37
N ILE A 545 -5.72 -18.85 -1.78
CA ILE A 545 -6.32 -20.01 -2.45
C ILE A 545 -7.38 -20.65 -1.55
N PHE A 546 -7.03 -21.03 -0.31
CA PHE A 546 -7.98 -21.68 0.60
C PHE A 546 -9.15 -20.78 0.99
N TYR A 547 -8.90 -19.49 1.24
CA TYR A 547 -9.98 -18.54 1.50
C TYR A 547 -11.01 -18.56 0.35
N ASN A 548 -10.54 -18.52 -0.90
CA ASN A 548 -11.45 -18.58 -2.04
C ASN A 548 -12.08 -19.97 -2.22
N MET A 549 -11.31 -21.06 -2.10
CA MET A 549 -11.88 -22.41 -2.22
C MET A 549 -13.00 -22.66 -1.20
N LEU A 550 -12.85 -22.16 0.03
CA LEU A 550 -13.86 -22.30 1.07
C LEU A 550 -15.04 -21.33 0.86
N MET A 551 -14.80 -20.07 0.51
CA MET A 551 -15.89 -19.11 0.26
C MET A 551 -16.73 -19.45 -0.98
N GLN A 552 -16.11 -20.05 -2.00
CA GLN A 552 -16.74 -20.35 -3.29
C GLN A 552 -17.16 -21.82 -3.45
N GLY A 553 -16.58 -22.72 -2.65
CA GLY A 553 -16.85 -24.15 -2.68
C GLY A 553 -18.26 -24.51 -2.26
N SER A 554 -18.80 -25.57 -2.87
CA SER A 554 -19.98 -26.26 -2.39
C SER A 554 -19.76 -26.82 -0.97
N ASP A 555 -20.85 -27.17 -0.29
CA ASP A 555 -20.80 -27.66 1.08
C ASP A 555 -20.01 -28.98 1.17
N GLU A 556 -20.01 -29.78 0.09
CA GLU A 556 -19.22 -31.00 -0.06
C GLU A 556 -17.71 -30.70 -0.12
N ILE A 557 -17.28 -29.76 -0.95
CA ILE A 557 -15.86 -29.35 -1.06
C ILE A 557 -15.38 -28.79 0.27
N GLN A 558 -16.16 -27.92 0.91
CA GLN A 558 -15.84 -27.38 2.23
C GLN A 558 -15.64 -28.51 3.25
N SER A 559 -16.53 -29.50 3.26
CA SER A 559 -16.46 -30.66 4.16
C SER A 559 -15.21 -31.50 3.90
N ILE A 560 -14.86 -31.78 2.64
CA ILE A 560 -13.66 -32.53 2.26
C ILE A 560 -12.40 -31.82 2.78
N LEU A 561 -12.27 -30.52 2.50
CA LEU A 561 -11.09 -29.72 2.89
C LEU A 561 -10.95 -29.66 4.41
N ILE A 562 -12.05 -29.39 5.13
CA ILE A 562 -12.05 -29.30 6.60
C ILE A 562 -11.70 -30.66 7.22
N ASN A 563 -12.33 -31.75 6.78
CA ASN A 563 -12.13 -33.06 7.41
C ASN A 563 -10.70 -33.54 7.24
N LYS A 564 -10.10 -33.37 6.05
CA LYS A 564 -8.69 -33.66 5.81
C LYS A 564 -7.78 -32.79 6.69
N PHE A 565 -8.06 -31.49 6.77
CA PHE A 565 -7.28 -30.56 7.61
C PHE A 565 -7.34 -30.92 9.10
N LYS A 566 -8.54 -31.18 9.64
CA LYS A 566 -8.74 -31.59 11.05
C LYS A 566 -8.03 -32.91 11.36
N THR A 567 -8.17 -33.90 10.49
CA THR A 567 -7.54 -35.22 10.67
C THR A 567 -6.01 -35.11 10.73
N TRP A 568 -5.44 -34.35 9.81
CA TRP A 568 -4.00 -34.09 9.78
C TRP A 568 -3.53 -33.32 11.03
N SER A 569 -4.22 -32.23 11.39
CA SER A 569 -3.83 -31.41 12.53
C SER A 569 -3.98 -32.14 13.87
N ALA A 570 -4.92 -33.08 14.01
CA ALA A 570 -5.08 -33.86 15.24
C ALA A 570 -3.80 -34.66 15.55
N GLY A 571 -3.12 -35.19 14.52
CA GLY A 571 -1.86 -35.92 14.64
C GLY A 571 -0.60 -35.04 14.71
N ALA A 572 -0.71 -33.74 14.49
CA ALA A 572 0.44 -32.83 14.46
C ALA A 572 0.93 -32.48 15.88
N ALA A 573 2.24 -32.57 16.09
CA ALA A 573 2.92 -32.26 17.35
C ALA A 573 4.30 -31.62 17.09
N TYR A 574 4.30 -30.35 16.65
CA TYR A 574 5.50 -29.63 16.24
C TYR A 574 5.72 -28.35 17.04
N GLU A 575 6.97 -27.93 17.21
CA GLU A 575 7.25 -26.64 17.85
C GLU A 575 6.82 -25.45 16.95
N PRO A 576 6.12 -24.43 17.48
CA PRO A 576 5.55 -23.32 16.71
C PRO A 576 6.59 -22.24 16.32
N GLU A 577 7.75 -22.66 15.84
CA GLU A 577 8.84 -21.80 15.39
C GLU A 577 9.28 -22.10 13.95
N GLY A 578 10.05 -21.19 13.35
CA GLY A 578 10.55 -21.34 11.99
C GLY A 578 9.45 -21.58 10.94
N ALA A 579 9.50 -22.72 10.26
CA ALA A 579 8.56 -23.10 9.22
C ALA A 579 7.14 -23.37 9.75
N ALA A 580 6.99 -23.81 11.01
CA ALA A 580 5.69 -24.08 11.62
C ALA A 580 4.80 -22.84 11.65
N LYS A 581 5.36 -21.65 11.86
CA LYS A 581 4.61 -20.38 11.79
C LYS A 581 3.95 -20.15 10.43
N THR A 582 4.53 -20.67 9.36
CA THR A 582 3.97 -20.52 7.99
C THR A 582 2.80 -21.48 7.79
N VAL A 583 2.92 -22.70 8.30
CA VAL A 583 1.84 -23.70 8.27
C VAL A 583 0.69 -23.30 9.18
N LEU A 584 0.97 -22.77 10.37
CA LEU A 584 -0.05 -22.31 11.32
C LEU A 584 -0.95 -21.18 10.75
N ARG A 585 -0.46 -20.41 9.78
CA ARG A 585 -1.30 -19.43 9.07
C ARG A 585 -2.42 -20.08 8.25
N LEU A 586 -2.33 -21.36 7.90
CA LEU A 586 -3.43 -22.07 7.24
C LEU A 586 -4.66 -22.12 8.15
N PHE A 587 -4.52 -22.30 9.47
CA PHE A 587 -5.65 -22.23 10.41
C PHE A 587 -6.40 -20.92 10.30
N ALA A 588 -5.66 -19.83 10.09
CA ALA A 588 -6.20 -18.49 9.92
C ALA A 588 -7.08 -18.37 8.65
N ALA A 589 -6.73 -19.06 7.55
CA ALA A 589 -7.54 -19.08 6.32
C ALA A 589 -8.81 -19.93 6.47
N PHE A 590 -8.71 -21.08 7.14
CA PHE A 590 -9.84 -21.98 7.39
C PHE A 590 -10.83 -21.39 8.40
N SER A 591 -10.34 -20.81 9.49
CA SER A 591 -11.15 -20.16 10.53
C SER A 591 -11.85 -18.88 10.04
N GLY A 592 -11.23 -18.08 9.18
CA GLY A 592 -11.92 -16.94 8.57
C GLY A 592 -13.12 -17.38 7.72
N SER A 593 -12.95 -18.45 6.94
CA SER A 593 -14.03 -18.89 6.04
C SER A 593 -15.14 -19.67 6.75
N LEU A 594 -14.81 -20.55 7.70
CA LEU A 594 -15.74 -21.44 8.40
C LEU A 594 -15.45 -21.54 9.91
N PRO A 595 -15.62 -20.43 10.66
CA PRO A 595 -15.25 -20.37 12.07
C PRO A 595 -16.06 -21.32 12.94
N SER A 596 -17.35 -21.51 12.63
CA SER A 596 -18.25 -22.40 13.36
C SER A 596 -17.80 -23.85 13.41
N SER A 597 -17.01 -24.30 12.43
CA SER A 597 -16.47 -25.66 12.41
C SER A 597 -15.05 -25.73 12.98
N ILE A 598 -14.21 -24.73 12.74
CA ILE A 598 -12.77 -24.78 13.06
C ILE A 598 -12.48 -24.28 14.47
N VAL A 599 -13.09 -23.16 14.89
CA VAL A 599 -12.78 -22.54 16.20
C VAL A 599 -13.20 -23.43 17.37
N PRO A 600 -14.44 -23.96 17.44
CA PRO A 600 -14.83 -24.88 18.51
C PRO A 600 -13.93 -26.12 18.57
N TRP A 601 -13.59 -26.68 17.41
CA TRP A 601 -12.69 -27.83 17.33
C TRP A 601 -11.28 -27.52 17.86
N CYS A 602 -10.71 -26.36 17.52
CA CYS A 602 -9.42 -25.92 18.09
C CYS A 602 -9.49 -25.71 19.61
N ILE A 603 -10.60 -25.18 20.13
CA ILE A 603 -10.83 -25.04 21.58
C ILE A 603 -10.87 -26.41 22.26
N GLU A 604 -11.65 -27.34 21.72
CA GLU A 604 -11.77 -28.71 22.24
C GLU A 604 -10.42 -29.43 22.25
N GLN A 605 -9.64 -29.35 21.17
CA GLN A 605 -8.30 -29.95 21.11
C GLN A 605 -7.35 -29.32 22.14
N ALA A 606 -7.33 -27.99 22.24
CA ALA A 606 -6.49 -27.29 23.21
C ALA A 606 -6.83 -27.67 24.66
N VAL A 607 -8.12 -27.74 25.00
CA VAL A 607 -8.56 -28.15 26.35
C VAL A 607 -8.23 -29.62 26.61
N ALA A 608 -8.50 -30.52 25.67
CA ALA A 608 -8.23 -31.95 25.84
C ALA A 608 -6.73 -32.23 26.05
N THR A 609 -5.86 -31.60 25.26
CA THR A 609 -4.41 -31.71 25.42
C THR A 609 -3.94 -31.12 26.75
N LEU A 610 -4.49 -29.97 27.15
CA LEU A 610 -4.16 -29.33 28.43
C LEU A 610 -4.59 -30.18 29.64
N GLU A 611 -5.78 -30.79 29.60
CA GLU A 611 -6.25 -31.71 30.64
C GLU A 611 -5.40 -32.98 30.72
N ALA A 612 -4.96 -33.52 29.57
CA ALA A 612 -4.08 -34.69 29.51
C ALA A 612 -2.69 -34.42 30.14
N GLU A 613 -2.24 -33.16 30.11
CA GLU A 613 -0.96 -32.72 30.70
C GLU A 613 -1.08 -32.22 32.16
N GLY A 614 -2.21 -32.45 32.84
CA GLY A 614 -2.37 -32.09 34.26
C GLY A 614 -3.02 -30.71 34.50
N GLY A 615 -3.57 -30.08 33.46
CA GLY A 615 -4.44 -28.91 33.57
C GLY A 615 -3.75 -27.71 34.23
N PRO A 616 -4.17 -27.27 35.44
CA PRO A 616 -3.57 -26.12 36.12
C PRO A 616 -2.11 -26.35 36.55
N GLU A 617 -1.66 -27.60 36.69
CA GLU A 617 -0.27 -27.91 37.08
C GLU A 617 0.75 -27.55 35.99
N VAL A 618 0.32 -27.52 34.72
CA VAL A 618 1.12 -27.12 33.54
C VAL A 618 1.77 -25.73 33.73
N ALA A 619 1.11 -24.83 34.46
CA ALA A 619 1.65 -23.50 34.74
C ALA A 619 3.02 -23.55 35.45
N GLN A 620 3.28 -24.60 36.22
CA GLN A 620 4.51 -24.77 37.01
C GLN A 620 5.60 -25.53 36.28
N GLU A 621 5.31 -26.13 35.13
CA GLU A 621 6.27 -26.90 34.35
C GLU A 621 7.27 -26.00 33.61
N GLU A 622 8.55 -26.37 33.64
CA GLU A 622 9.61 -25.63 32.95
C GLU A 622 9.59 -25.85 31.43
N ARG A 623 9.09 -27.01 30.98
CA ARG A 623 8.97 -27.38 29.57
C ARG A 623 7.73 -28.22 29.37
N VAL A 624 6.83 -27.72 28.54
CA VAL A 624 5.60 -28.40 28.14
C VAL A 624 5.80 -29.20 26.85
N SER A 625 4.84 -30.04 26.49
CA SER A 625 4.95 -30.85 25.27
C SER A 625 4.85 -30.01 23.99
N SER A 626 5.46 -30.50 22.90
CA SER A 626 5.30 -29.90 21.58
C SER A 626 3.85 -29.97 21.07
N LYS A 627 3.05 -30.91 21.56
CA LYS A 627 1.64 -31.06 21.19
C LYS A 627 0.82 -29.92 21.79
N LEU A 628 0.99 -29.62 23.08
CA LEU A 628 0.34 -28.48 23.72
C LEU A 628 0.74 -27.15 23.07
N LEU A 629 2.03 -26.94 22.79
CA LEU A 629 2.48 -25.74 22.09
C LEU A 629 1.86 -25.59 20.70
N TRP A 630 1.72 -26.69 19.96
CA TRP A 630 1.07 -26.70 18.65
C TRP A 630 -0.42 -26.37 18.75
N ASP A 631 -1.16 -27.03 19.65
CA ASP A 631 -2.60 -26.86 19.77
C ASP A 631 -2.98 -25.45 20.26
N ILE A 632 -2.21 -24.88 21.21
CA ILE A 632 -2.39 -23.49 21.64
C ILE A 632 -2.02 -22.51 20.52
N ALA A 633 -0.98 -22.77 19.73
CA ALA A 633 -0.64 -21.93 18.59
C ALA A 633 -1.68 -22.03 17.46
N ALA A 634 -2.24 -23.21 17.22
CA ALA A 634 -3.32 -23.42 16.27
C ALA A 634 -4.59 -22.66 16.70
N LEU A 635 -4.95 -22.73 17.99
CA LEU A 635 -6.04 -21.96 18.56
C LEU A 635 -5.79 -20.45 18.44
N GLU A 636 -4.59 -19.96 18.77
CA GLU A 636 -4.22 -18.56 18.60
C GLU A 636 -4.43 -18.09 17.15
N ASN A 637 -3.86 -18.80 16.17
CA ASN A 637 -4.01 -18.44 14.75
C ASN A 637 -5.45 -18.60 14.23
N ALA A 638 -6.22 -19.53 14.77
CA ALA A 638 -7.63 -19.69 14.45
C ALA A 638 -8.46 -18.51 14.98
N VAL A 639 -8.12 -17.93 16.13
CA VAL A 639 -8.80 -16.74 16.67
C VAL A 639 -8.35 -15.47 15.94
N SER A 640 -7.05 -15.34 15.61
CA SER A 640 -6.46 -14.13 15.01
C SER A 640 -7.08 -13.63 13.71
N ASN A 641 -7.66 -14.51 12.89
CA ASN A 641 -8.24 -14.20 11.58
C ASN A 641 -9.74 -14.54 11.48
N THR A 642 -10.47 -14.58 12.60
CA THR A 642 -11.95 -14.64 12.59
C THR A 642 -12.61 -13.35 12.08
N ASP A 643 -11.89 -12.59 11.25
CA ASP A 643 -12.21 -11.33 10.56
C ASP A 643 -13.50 -11.33 9.73
N THR A 644 -14.22 -12.43 9.70
CA THR A 644 -15.31 -12.64 8.72
C THR A 644 -16.56 -13.16 9.38
N PHE A 645 -16.48 -13.93 10.47
CA PHE A 645 -17.66 -14.41 11.19
C PHE A 645 -17.30 -14.65 12.67
N ILE A 646 -17.52 -13.64 13.50
CA ILE A 646 -17.66 -13.89 14.93
C ILE A 646 -19.04 -14.52 15.11
N ASP A 647 -19.07 -15.84 14.96
CA ASP A 647 -20.21 -16.65 15.33
C ASP A 647 -20.31 -16.72 16.86
N ASN A 648 -21.47 -17.15 17.34
CA ASN A 648 -21.73 -17.53 18.74
C ASN A 648 -20.67 -18.48 19.34
N CYS A 649 -19.73 -19.01 18.55
CA CYS A 649 -18.66 -19.92 18.92
C CYS A 649 -17.68 -19.35 19.96
N LEU A 650 -17.22 -18.09 19.83
CA LEU A 650 -16.33 -17.50 20.84
C LEU A 650 -17.08 -17.25 22.16
N ILE A 651 -18.36 -16.87 22.06
CA ILE A 651 -19.24 -16.67 23.21
C ILE A 651 -19.54 -18.02 23.89
N ALA A 652 -19.83 -19.06 23.11
CA ALA A 652 -20.11 -20.41 23.60
C ALA A 652 -18.87 -21.09 24.20
N GLY A 653 -17.69 -20.83 23.62
CA GLY A 653 -16.40 -21.34 24.09
C GLY A 653 -15.73 -20.48 25.17
N ARG A 654 -16.42 -19.45 25.69
CA ARG A 654 -15.88 -18.46 26.63
C ARG A 654 -15.21 -19.08 27.85
N ASP A 655 -15.87 -20.04 28.49
CA ASP A 655 -15.37 -20.64 29.73
C ASP A 655 -14.15 -21.53 29.48
N GLN A 656 -14.15 -22.26 28.36
CA GLN A 656 -13.02 -23.07 27.89
C GLN A 656 -11.81 -22.19 27.54
N LEU A 657 -12.03 -21.08 26.82
CA LEU A 657 -10.98 -20.12 26.51
C LEU A 657 -10.39 -19.49 27.77
N ALA A 658 -11.23 -19.15 28.75
CA ALA A 658 -10.76 -18.66 30.03
C ALA A 658 -10.01 -19.73 30.84
N TYR A 659 -10.41 -21.00 30.75
CA TYR A 659 -9.67 -22.10 31.34
C TYR A 659 -8.26 -22.22 30.74
N VAL A 660 -8.15 -22.22 29.41
CA VAL A 660 -6.85 -22.24 28.70
C VAL A 660 -5.97 -21.06 29.12
N LEU A 661 -6.51 -19.84 29.17
CA LEU A 661 -5.74 -18.67 29.60
C LEU A 661 -5.30 -18.75 31.06
N ARG A 662 -6.15 -19.25 31.98
CA ARG A 662 -5.76 -19.41 33.40
C ARG A 662 -4.57 -20.34 33.57
N CYS A 663 -4.51 -21.43 32.81
CA CYS A 663 -3.41 -22.39 32.89
C CYS A 663 -2.15 -21.88 32.18
N CYS A 664 -2.28 -21.18 31.06
CA CYS A 664 -1.15 -20.90 30.18
C CYS A 664 -0.55 -19.49 30.32
N LEU A 665 -1.32 -18.47 30.72
CA LEU A 665 -0.89 -17.07 30.68
C LEU A 665 0.36 -16.81 31.54
N ARG A 666 0.43 -17.43 32.73
CA ARG A 666 1.54 -17.34 33.69
C ARG A 666 2.42 -18.59 33.73
N ALA A 667 2.40 -19.41 32.69
CA ALA A 667 3.24 -20.61 32.64
C ALA A 667 4.74 -20.29 32.75
N LYS A 668 5.52 -21.18 33.39
CA LYS A 668 6.97 -21.04 33.48
C LYS A 668 7.66 -21.19 32.12
N ASP A 669 7.16 -22.04 31.24
CA ASP A 669 7.62 -22.11 29.85
C ASP A 669 7.27 -20.79 29.12
N LYS A 670 8.32 -20.02 28.79
CA LYS A 670 8.21 -18.73 28.09
C LYS A 670 7.47 -18.84 26.75
N ARG A 671 7.57 -19.98 26.07
CA ARG A 671 6.93 -20.21 24.75
C ARG A 671 5.42 -20.29 24.90
N LEU A 672 4.96 -21.08 25.88
CA LEU A 672 3.54 -21.26 26.18
C LEU A 672 2.91 -19.95 26.67
N SER A 673 3.56 -19.27 27.62
CA SER A 673 3.11 -17.97 28.13
C SER A 673 2.98 -16.93 27.02
N LYS A 674 3.94 -16.89 26.08
CA LYS A 674 3.89 -15.96 24.93
C LYS A 674 2.74 -16.27 23.97
N LEU A 675 2.42 -17.54 23.72
CA LEU A 675 1.27 -17.92 22.90
C LEU A 675 -0.04 -17.56 23.60
N ALA A 676 -0.15 -17.82 24.90
CA ALA A 676 -1.32 -17.47 25.69
C ALA A 676 -1.53 -15.95 25.79
N GLN A 677 -0.46 -15.16 25.90
CA GLN A 677 -0.53 -13.70 25.85
C GLN A 677 -1.07 -13.21 24.50
N ARG A 678 -0.64 -13.81 23.38
CA ARG A 678 -1.18 -13.48 22.06
C ARG A 678 -2.65 -13.89 21.94
N LEU A 679 -3.02 -15.08 22.38
CA LEU A 679 -4.42 -15.51 22.39
C LEU A 679 -5.29 -14.57 23.25
N PHE A 680 -4.83 -14.20 24.43
CA PHE A 680 -5.50 -13.22 25.30
C PHE A 680 -5.68 -11.88 24.59
N VAL A 681 -4.62 -11.41 23.93
CA VAL A 681 -4.65 -10.22 23.07
C VAL A 681 -5.72 -10.37 22.00
N GLU A 682 -5.70 -11.44 21.21
CA GLU A 682 -6.68 -11.67 20.15
C GLU A 682 -8.12 -11.70 20.68
N LEU A 683 -8.36 -12.22 21.88
CA LEU A 683 -9.69 -12.24 22.49
C LEU A 683 -10.11 -10.90 23.09
N SER A 684 -9.15 -10.12 23.57
CA SER A 684 -9.41 -8.83 24.24
C SER A 684 -9.39 -7.64 23.28
N THR A 685 -8.87 -7.86 22.08
CA THR A 685 -8.61 -6.81 21.07
C THR A 685 -9.04 -7.21 19.68
N GLY A 686 -9.51 -8.46 19.51
CA GLY A 686 -9.85 -9.07 18.23
C GLY A 686 -10.55 -8.05 17.37
N GLY A 687 -9.83 -7.59 16.33
CA GLY A 687 -9.98 -6.25 15.76
C GLY A 687 -11.28 -5.97 15.01
N LEU A 688 -12.28 -6.82 15.25
CA LEU A 688 -13.55 -6.93 14.55
C LEU A 688 -14.74 -7.02 15.51
N LEU A 689 -14.51 -7.34 16.80
CA LEU A 689 -15.55 -7.25 17.84
C LEU A 689 -16.04 -5.80 18.05
N VAL A 690 -15.28 -4.80 17.55
CA VAL A 690 -15.51 -3.37 17.83
C VAL A 690 -15.54 -2.51 16.55
N GLU A 691 -15.31 -3.10 15.36
CA GLU A 691 -15.22 -2.38 14.08
C GLU A 691 -16.33 -2.81 13.09
N LEU A 692 -16.77 -1.85 12.28
CA LEU A 692 -17.65 -2.10 11.14
C LEU A 692 -16.82 -2.59 9.93
N TYR A 693 -17.06 -3.80 9.47
CA TYR A 693 -16.38 -4.37 8.29
C TYR A 693 -17.32 -5.11 7.35
N PRO A 694 -16.98 -5.16 6.04
CA PRO A 694 -17.80 -5.83 5.06
C PRO A 694 -17.54 -7.33 5.04
N THR A 695 -18.60 -8.11 4.92
CA THR A 695 -18.59 -9.55 4.69
C THR A 695 -19.31 -9.87 3.37
N LEU A 696 -18.97 -11.00 2.77
CA LEU A 696 -19.62 -11.50 1.56
C LEU A 696 -20.68 -12.52 1.96
N ASP A 697 -21.87 -12.39 1.39
CA ASP A 697 -22.86 -13.47 1.43
C ASP A 697 -22.39 -14.59 0.49
N CYS A 698 -21.96 -15.72 1.07
CA CYS A 698 -21.48 -16.89 0.34
C CYS A 698 -22.52 -17.41 -0.67
N GLN A 699 -23.82 -17.33 -0.36
CA GLN A 699 -24.87 -17.82 -1.26
C GLN A 699 -25.08 -16.90 -2.46
N ALA A 700 -24.98 -15.59 -2.26
CA ALA A 700 -24.99 -14.63 -3.35
C ALA A 700 -23.73 -14.76 -4.22
N TYR A 701 -22.59 -15.05 -3.59
CA TYR A 701 -21.31 -15.22 -4.28
C TYR A 701 -21.28 -16.47 -5.16
N ARG A 702 -21.77 -17.62 -4.67
CA ARG A 702 -21.86 -18.90 -5.43
C ARG A 702 -22.70 -18.80 -6.71
N LYS A 703 -23.53 -17.76 -6.87
CA LYS A 703 -24.39 -17.56 -8.06
C LYS A 703 -23.69 -16.85 -9.22
N ILE A 704 -22.46 -16.38 -9.04
CA ILE A 704 -21.67 -15.74 -10.09
C ILE A 704 -21.10 -16.83 -11.01
N GLY A 705 -21.30 -16.71 -12.32
CA GLY A 705 -20.76 -17.64 -13.30
C GLY A 705 -19.24 -17.54 -13.44
N TRP A 706 -18.61 -18.57 -14.02
CA TRP A 706 -17.17 -18.57 -14.28
C TRP A 706 -16.74 -17.36 -15.13
N GLY A 707 -15.76 -16.62 -14.65
CA GLY A 707 -15.20 -15.44 -15.30
C GLY A 707 -16.15 -14.23 -15.35
N GLU A 708 -17.29 -14.25 -14.66
CA GLU A 708 -18.19 -13.11 -14.59
C GLU A 708 -17.65 -12.03 -13.64
N ARG A 709 -17.78 -10.76 -14.05
CA ARG A 709 -17.36 -9.60 -13.23
C ARG A 709 -18.59 -8.77 -12.87
N CYS A 710 -18.64 -8.28 -11.65
CA CYS A 710 -19.73 -7.44 -11.17
C CYS A 710 -19.25 -6.01 -10.88
N ARG A 711 -20.18 -5.04 -10.95
CA ARG A 711 -19.89 -3.70 -10.46
C ARG A 711 -20.06 -3.67 -8.95
N LEU A 712 -19.25 -2.86 -8.27
CA LEU A 712 -19.36 -2.64 -6.82
C LEU A 712 -20.79 -2.29 -6.37
N LYS A 713 -21.55 -1.55 -7.20
CA LYS A 713 -22.94 -1.17 -6.87
C LYS A 713 -23.91 -2.35 -6.84
N GLU A 714 -23.68 -3.34 -7.71
CA GLU A 714 -24.53 -4.53 -7.88
C GLU A 714 -24.21 -5.59 -6.81
N MET A 715 -23.06 -5.48 -6.15
CA MET A 715 -22.63 -6.40 -5.10
C MET A 715 -23.45 -6.19 -3.82
N THR A 716 -24.06 -7.26 -3.33
CA THR A 716 -24.66 -7.33 -1.99
C THR A 716 -23.56 -7.60 -0.97
N VAL A 717 -23.40 -6.68 -0.02
CA VAL A 717 -22.40 -6.76 1.05
C VAL A 717 -23.15 -6.89 2.36
N SER A 718 -22.86 -7.93 3.12
CA SER A 718 -23.28 -8.03 4.51
C SER A 718 -22.28 -7.25 5.37
N TRP A 719 -22.73 -6.72 6.50
CA TRP A 719 -21.87 -5.95 7.38
C TRP A 719 -21.89 -6.58 8.76
N HIS A 720 -20.70 -6.84 9.30
CA HIS A 720 -20.59 -7.12 10.71
C HIS A 720 -20.70 -5.81 11.48
N ARG A 721 -21.48 -5.84 12.56
CA ARG A 721 -21.63 -4.77 13.52
C ARG A 721 -21.41 -5.34 14.92
N PRO A 722 -20.55 -4.71 15.74
CA PRO A 722 -20.36 -5.09 17.13
C PRO A 722 -21.68 -5.29 17.87
N ARG A 723 -21.93 -6.51 18.34
CA ARG A 723 -23.11 -6.84 19.15
C ARG A 723 -22.82 -6.54 20.62
N GLN A 724 -23.88 -6.31 21.39
CA GLN A 724 -23.74 -6.09 22.83
C GLN A 724 -23.08 -7.28 23.55
N GLU A 725 -23.35 -8.51 23.10
CA GLU A 725 -22.77 -9.73 23.66
C GLU A 725 -21.25 -9.82 23.41
N GLU A 726 -20.80 -9.39 22.24
CA GLU A 726 -19.39 -9.33 21.85
C GLU A 726 -18.63 -8.30 22.70
N LEU A 727 -19.22 -7.11 22.91
CA LEU A 727 -18.67 -6.09 23.80
C LEU A 727 -18.62 -6.58 25.27
N GLN A 728 -19.62 -7.34 25.70
CA GLN A 728 -19.62 -7.96 27.04
C GLN A 728 -18.53 -9.02 27.20
N LEU A 729 -18.25 -9.81 26.15
CA LEU A 729 -17.16 -10.78 26.16
C LEU A 729 -15.80 -10.07 26.34
N VAL A 730 -15.55 -8.99 25.58
CA VAL A 730 -14.33 -8.18 25.70
C VAL A 730 -14.18 -7.60 27.11
N GLN A 731 -15.24 -6.98 27.65
CA GLN A 731 -15.25 -6.48 29.02
C GLN A 731 -14.97 -7.59 30.03
N TRP A 732 -15.60 -8.75 29.87
CA TRP A 732 -15.41 -9.86 30.79
C TRP A 732 -13.98 -10.43 30.75
N MET A 733 -13.37 -10.53 29.56
CA MET A 733 -11.98 -10.93 29.41
C MET A 733 -11.04 -9.94 30.10
N ALA A 734 -11.29 -8.63 29.94
CA ALA A 734 -10.55 -7.60 30.65
C ALA A 734 -10.73 -7.73 32.18
N ASP A 735 -11.95 -7.96 32.66
CA ASP A 735 -12.25 -8.13 34.08
C ASP A 735 -11.54 -9.33 34.72
N LYS A 736 -11.35 -10.41 33.96
CA LYS A 736 -10.72 -11.63 34.45
C LYS A 736 -9.21 -11.66 34.35
N PHE A 737 -8.61 -10.98 33.37
CA PHE A 737 -7.19 -11.14 33.06
C PHE A 737 -6.43 -9.83 32.94
N LEU A 738 -7.05 -8.74 32.47
CA LEU A 738 -6.36 -7.44 32.34
C LEU A 738 -6.22 -6.74 33.70
N TRP A 739 -7.36 -6.48 34.36
CA TRP A 739 -7.36 -5.67 35.58
C TRP A 739 -6.59 -6.29 36.76
N PRO A 740 -6.56 -7.62 36.95
CA PRO A 740 -5.68 -8.25 37.93
C PRO A 740 -4.20 -7.96 37.68
N GLU A 741 -3.75 -7.96 36.42
CA GLU A 741 -2.36 -7.64 36.07
C GLU A 741 -2.06 -6.15 36.31
N VAL A 742 -3.00 -5.26 35.99
CA VAL A 742 -2.90 -3.82 36.32
C VAL A 742 -2.76 -3.61 37.82
N GLN A 743 -3.55 -4.31 38.62
CA GLN A 743 -3.49 -4.22 40.08
C GLN A 743 -2.13 -4.71 40.60
N LEU A 744 -1.62 -5.84 40.12
CA LEU A 744 -0.32 -6.38 40.55
C LEU A 744 0.84 -5.46 40.20
N LEU A 745 0.84 -4.84 39.01
CA LEU A 745 1.86 -3.86 38.66
C LEU A 745 1.76 -2.60 39.53
N THR A 746 0.54 -2.17 39.86
CA THR A 746 0.32 -1.03 40.76
C THR A 746 0.85 -1.32 42.17
N GLU A 747 0.51 -2.48 42.73
CA GLU A 747 0.97 -2.91 44.06
C GLU A 747 2.51 -3.04 44.12
N HIS A 748 3.15 -3.47 43.02
CA HIS A 748 4.60 -3.52 42.90
C HIS A 748 5.23 -2.13 42.90
N LEU A 749 4.68 -1.18 42.12
CA LEU A 749 5.16 0.20 42.05
C LEU A 749 4.92 0.99 43.35
N ASP A 750 3.90 0.63 44.11
CA ASP A 750 3.59 1.21 45.41
C ASP A 750 4.32 0.49 46.58
N GLU A 751 5.22 -0.45 46.27
CA GLU A 751 6.01 -1.26 47.22
C GLU A 751 5.19 -2.10 48.21
N THR A 752 3.88 -2.24 47.97
CA THR A 752 2.97 -3.07 48.79
C THR A 752 3.09 -4.57 48.50
N ASN A 753 3.44 -4.95 47.27
CA ASN A 753 3.63 -6.33 46.85
C ASN A 753 4.76 -6.44 45.82
N VAL A 754 5.98 -6.72 46.29
CA VAL A 754 7.16 -6.74 45.41
C VAL A 754 7.23 -8.07 44.65
N LEU A 755 6.79 -8.03 43.39
CA LEU A 755 6.96 -9.14 42.43
C LEU A 755 8.42 -9.50 42.16
N GLU A 756 8.70 -10.79 42.01
CA GLU A 756 9.99 -11.28 41.51
C GLU A 756 10.22 -10.88 40.04
N LYS A 757 11.49 -10.83 39.61
CA LYS A 757 11.89 -10.42 38.25
C LYS A 757 11.10 -11.14 37.14
N GLN A 758 10.88 -12.45 37.27
CA GLN A 758 10.16 -13.22 36.25
C GLN A 758 8.66 -12.92 36.23
N ASP A 759 8.04 -12.73 37.40
CA ASP A 759 6.61 -12.43 37.51
C ASP A 759 6.31 -10.99 37.07
N LEU A 760 7.20 -10.06 37.40
CA LEU A 760 7.13 -8.69 36.88
C LEU A 760 7.24 -8.69 35.35
N LEU A 761 8.18 -9.46 34.76
CA LEU A 761 8.30 -9.57 33.31
C LEU A 761 7.03 -10.14 32.66
N ARG A 762 6.42 -11.19 33.25
CA ARG A 762 5.17 -11.78 32.74
C ARG A 762 4.01 -10.78 32.79
N CYS A 763 3.87 -10.08 33.91
CA CYS A 763 2.85 -9.05 34.11
C CYS A 763 2.98 -7.94 33.05
N VAL A 764 4.17 -7.35 32.93
CA VAL A 764 4.45 -6.26 31.98
C VAL A 764 4.32 -6.73 30.53
N SER A 765 4.74 -7.96 30.21
CA SER A 765 4.57 -8.53 28.86
C SER A 765 3.10 -8.70 28.51
N CYS A 766 2.27 -9.17 29.44
CA CYS A 766 0.82 -9.30 29.24
C CYS A 766 0.15 -7.94 28.98
N LEU A 767 0.45 -6.94 29.83
CA LEU A 767 -0.06 -5.58 29.67
C LEU A 767 0.44 -4.93 28.38
N SER A 768 1.70 -5.15 28.00
CA SER A 768 2.30 -4.61 26.78
C SER A 768 1.69 -5.23 25.53
N ALA A 769 1.45 -6.55 25.56
CA ALA A 769 0.78 -7.26 24.48
C ALA A 769 -0.66 -6.73 24.29
N PHE A 770 -1.40 -6.51 25.39
CA PHE A 770 -2.71 -5.87 25.34
C PHE A 770 -2.62 -4.45 24.77
N ALA A 771 -1.69 -3.61 25.24
CA ALA A 771 -1.49 -2.26 24.72
C ALA A 771 -1.21 -2.22 23.19
N GLN A 772 -0.38 -3.13 22.69
CA GLN A 772 -0.03 -3.28 21.26
C GLN A 772 -1.21 -3.58 20.35
N SER A 773 -2.31 -4.07 20.92
CA SER A 773 -3.41 -4.63 20.16
C SER A 773 -4.74 -3.94 20.46
N ALA A 774 -4.93 -3.38 21.66
CA ALA A 774 -6.18 -2.83 22.15
C ALA A 774 -6.49 -1.43 21.64
N TRP A 775 -5.70 -0.87 20.72
CA TRP A 775 -5.90 0.49 20.23
C TRP A 775 -7.35 0.73 19.74
N GLN A 776 -7.99 -0.22 19.08
CA GLN A 776 -9.38 -0.01 18.58
C GLN A 776 -10.43 0.08 19.69
N VAL A 777 -10.12 -0.50 20.85
CA VAL A 777 -11.03 -0.62 21.98
C VAL A 777 -10.75 0.49 23.00
N LEU A 778 -9.50 0.93 23.12
CA LEU A 778 -9.10 2.03 23.98
C LEU A 778 -9.60 3.38 23.44
N SER A 779 -10.03 4.26 24.34
CA SER A 779 -10.45 5.60 23.92
C SER A 779 -9.22 6.38 23.41
N PRO A 780 -9.42 7.35 22.51
CA PRO A 780 -8.36 8.29 22.17
C PRO A 780 -7.85 9.02 23.43
N PRO A 781 -6.58 9.50 23.45
CA PRO A 781 -6.15 10.35 24.54
C PRO A 781 -7.06 11.59 24.56
N PRO A 782 -7.52 12.07 25.72
CA PRO A 782 -8.30 13.30 25.76
C PRO A 782 -7.45 14.46 25.26
N ASN A 783 -8.04 15.28 24.40
CA ASN A 783 -7.57 16.65 24.19
C ASN A 783 -7.95 17.43 25.46
N GLU A 784 -7.07 17.47 26.46
CA GLU A 784 -7.13 18.59 27.38
C GLU A 784 -6.81 19.82 26.53
N ALA A 785 -7.81 20.70 26.36
CA ALA A 785 -7.59 21.98 25.71
C ALA A 785 -6.38 22.64 26.39
N ASP A 786 -5.42 23.09 25.59
CA ASP A 786 -4.26 23.83 26.09
C ASP A 786 -4.73 24.94 27.05
N ASP A 787 -3.87 25.23 28.03
CA ASP A 787 -3.99 26.34 28.97
C ASP A 787 -4.61 27.57 28.27
N PRO A 788 -5.68 28.20 28.79
CA PRO A 788 -6.46 29.26 28.10
C PRO A 788 -5.67 30.56 27.80
N THR A 789 -4.35 30.54 27.94
CA THR A 789 -3.44 31.63 27.61
C THR A 789 -2.95 31.61 26.16
N ASP A 790 -3.02 30.48 25.45
CA ASP A 790 -2.77 30.38 24.00
C ASP A 790 -4.09 30.42 23.21
N SER A 791 -4.83 31.53 23.35
CA SER A 791 -6.17 31.74 22.76
C SER A 791 -6.21 31.87 21.23
N ASN A 792 -5.10 31.62 20.52
CA ASN A 792 -4.98 31.87 19.07
C ASN A 792 -4.86 30.59 18.23
N ALA A 793 -4.56 29.43 18.83
CA ALA A 793 -4.53 28.18 18.08
C ALA A 793 -5.97 27.68 17.83
N ALA A 794 -6.36 27.60 16.55
CA ALA A 794 -7.64 26.99 16.18
C ALA A 794 -7.72 25.57 16.77
N PRO A 795 -8.77 25.21 17.53
CA PRO A 795 -8.81 23.92 18.22
C PRO A 795 -8.79 22.78 17.18
N PRO A 796 -7.98 21.73 17.38
CA PRO A 796 -8.06 20.55 16.53
C PRO A 796 -9.44 19.91 16.72
N SER A 797 -10.27 19.99 15.68
CA SER A 797 -11.66 19.50 15.71
C SER A 797 -11.70 18.01 16.03
N ASP A 798 -12.57 17.60 16.95
CA ASP A 798 -12.97 16.20 17.12
C ASP A 798 -13.39 15.63 15.76
N TYR A 799 -12.76 14.51 15.35
CA TYR A 799 -12.94 13.97 14.01
C TYR A 799 -14.36 13.41 13.80
N PRO A 800 -15.05 13.79 12.71
CA PRO A 800 -16.43 13.39 12.47
C PRO A 800 -16.60 11.97 11.90
N LEU A 801 -15.52 11.20 11.68
CA LEU A 801 -15.61 9.86 11.10
C LEU A 801 -16.11 8.83 12.12
N SER A 802 -17.37 8.43 11.99
CA SER A 802 -17.96 7.32 12.75
C SER A 802 -17.65 5.98 12.06
N VAL A 803 -16.74 5.21 12.65
CA VAL A 803 -16.50 3.79 12.25
C VAL A 803 -16.42 2.86 13.45
N SER A 804 -16.11 3.39 14.62
CA SER A 804 -15.86 2.61 15.82
C SER A 804 -16.86 2.98 16.89
N LEU A 805 -17.64 2.00 17.34
CA LEU A 805 -18.30 2.02 18.64
C LEU A 805 -17.18 1.97 19.71
N ARG A 806 -16.48 3.10 19.93
CA ARG A 806 -15.36 3.22 20.87
C ARG A 806 -15.87 3.21 22.31
N GLN A 807 -16.43 2.10 22.74
CA GLN A 807 -16.72 1.85 24.15
C GLN A 807 -15.70 0.83 24.64
N GLY A 808 -14.55 1.34 25.09
CA GLY A 808 -13.54 0.50 25.68
C GLY A 808 -13.99 -0.14 26.98
N PRO A 809 -13.25 -1.17 27.47
CA PRO A 809 -13.57 -1.78 28.74
C PRO A 809 -13.51 -0.71 29.83
N LYS A 810 -14.64 -0.50 30.52
CA LYS A 810 -14.75 0.48 31.59
C LYS A 810 -14.11 -0.07 32.85
N LEU A 811 -13.46 0.82 33.60
CA LEU A 811 -12.82 0.48 34.86
C LEU A 811 -13.86 -0.04 35.87
N PRO A 812 -13.64 -1.20 36.51
CA PRO A 812 -14.48 -1.65 37.60
C PRO A 812 -14.38 -0.72 38.82
N SER A 813 -15.53 -0.29 39.34
CA SER A 813 -15.64 0.67 40.45
C SER A 813 -15.03 0.20 41.78
N HIS A 814 -14.68 -1.07 41.92
CA HIS A 814 -14.07 -1.64 43.13
C HIS A 814 -12.54 -1.49 43.17
N LEU A 815 -11.86 -1.35 42.02
CA LEU A 815 -10.43 -1.00 41.94
C LEU A 815 -10.16 0.44 42.37
N LEU A 816 -11.21 1.29 42.36
CA LEU A 816 -11.20 2.63 42.96
C LEU A 816 -11.39 2.63 44.49
N ARG A 817 -11.83 1.50 45.08
CA ARG A 817 -12.34 1.46 46.48
C ARG A 817 -11.52 0.63 47.46
N ARG A 818 -10.53 -0.15 47.02
CA ARG A 818 -9.71 -0.98 47.92
C ARG A 818 -8.24 -0.61 47.87
N GLY A 819 -7.88 0.39 48.67
CA GLY A 819 -6.55 0.63 49.18
C GLY A 819 -6.69 1.47 50.44
N GLY A 820 -6.02 1.09 51.53
CA GLY A 820 -5.92 1.89 52.75
C GLY A 820 -5.21 3.23 52.49
N ASP A 821 -4.65 3.86 53.52
CA ASP A 821 -4.14 5.25 53.50
C ASP A 821 -3.18 5.64 52.34
N SER A 822 -2.67 4.72 51.50
CA SER A 822 -1.98 5.05 50.23
C SER A 822 -2.91 5.46 49.08
N ALA A 823 -4.20 5.13 49.12
CA ALA A 823 -5.20 5.69 48.20
C ALA A 823 -5.34 7.21 48.42
N ALA A 824 -5.03 7.72 49.61
CA ALA A 824 -4.95 9.16 49.88
C ALA A 824 -3.71 9.80 49.23
N GLN A 825 -2.60 9.08 49.09
CA GLN A 825 -1.40 9.59 48.40
C GLN A 825 -1.54 9.56 46.87
N LEU A 826 -2.20 8.53 46.31
CA LEU A 826 -2.66 8.55 44.92
C LEU A 826 -3.70 9.65 44.68
N ARG A 827 -4.63 9.91 45.62
CA ARG A 827 -5.58 11.06 45.56
C ARG A 827 -4.89 12.42 45.57
N ILE A 828 -3.80 12.58 46.32
CA ILE A 828 -3.09 13.87 46.45
C ILE A 828 -2.14 14.13 45.27
N GLN A 829 -1.56 13.09 44.65
CA GLN A 829 -0.71 13.25 43.46
C GLN A 829 -1.48 13.25 42.12
N LEU A 830 -2.70 12.71 42.06
CA LEU A 830 -3.46 12.53 40.81
C LEU A 830 -4.62 13.52 40.57
N GLY A 831 -4.81 14.54 41.42
CA GLY A 831 -5.75 15.64 41.19
C GLY A 831 -7.23 15.28 41.38
N ASN A 832 -7.96 16.10 42.15
CA ASN A 832 -9.34 15.86 42.61
C ASN A 832 -10.45 16.12 41.57
N GLU A 833 -10.19 15.99 40.27
CA GLU A 833 -11.24 16.16 39.24
C GLU A 833 -11.53 14.84 38.51
N GLY A 834 -12.70 14.25 38.81
CA GLY A 834 -13.37 13.27 37.95
C GLY A 834 -13.13 11.78 38.23
N GLU A 835 -13.45 11.29 39.45
CA GLU A 835 -13.31 9.88 39.87
C GLU A 835 -14.15 8.84 39.07
N GLU A 836 -15.01 9.22 38.12
CA GLU A 836 -15.86 8.29 37.35
C GLU A 836 -15.47 8.13 35.85
N LYS A 837 -14.40 8.76 35.35
CA LYS A 837 -14.19 8.94 33.89
C LYS A 837 -12.77 8.70 33.34
N ARG A 838 -11.83 8.05 34.03
CA ARG A 838 -10.50 7.77 33.43
C ARG A 838 -10.47 6.51 32.57
N ASP A 839 -9.94 6.63 31.36
CA ASP A 839 -9.89 5.60 30.31
C ASP A 839 -8.74 4.60 30.54
N ALA A 840 -8.93 3.34 30.17
CA ALA A 840 -7.98 2.24 30.36
C ALA A 840 -6.59 2.55 29.78
N ARG A 841 -6.55 3.33 28.69
CA ARG A 841 -5.33 3.78 28.03
C ARG A 841 -4.45 4.64 28.92
N GLN A 842 -5.06 5.60 29.63
CA GLN A 842 -4.34 6.54 30.46
C GLN A 842 -3.66 5.82 31.64
N ILE A 843 -4.36 4.84 32.21
CA ILE A 843 -3.87 4.04 33.33
C ILE A 843 -2.66 3.21 32.89
N LEU A 844 -2.79 2.47 31.79
CA LEU A 844 -1.69 1.66 31.27
C LEU A 844 -0.48 2.51 30.90
N LEU A 845 -0.71 3.67 30.27
CA LEU A 845 0.35 4.59 29.90
C LEU A 845 1.09 5.14 31.12
N ASP A 846 0.35 5.56 32.16
CA ASP A 846 0.92 6.04 33.42
C ASP A 846 1.73 4.96 34.14
N LEU A 847 1.22 3.73 34.17
CA LEU A 847 1.91 2.59 34.79
C LEU A 847 3.21 2.24 34.07
N PHE A 848 3.22 2.17 32.74
CA PHE A 848 4.46 1.89 32.00
C PHE A 848 5.49 3.01 32.16
N VAL A 849 5.04 4.27 32.18
CA VAL A 849 5.87 5.45 32.42
C VAL A 849 6.48 5.42 33.83
N ARG A 850 5.67 5.16 34.86
CA ARG A 850 6.13 5.00 36.25
C ARG A 850 7.12 3.85 36.39
N LEU A 851 6.81 2.70 35.77
CA LEU A 851 7.69 1.54 35.76
C LEU A 851 9.02 1.86 35.10
N ALA A 852 9.00 2.45 33.91
CA ALA A 852 10.21 2.81 33.17
C ALA A 852 11.11 3.75 33.98
N LYS A 853 10.53 4.72 34.70
CA LYS A 853 11.25 5.59 35.65
C LYS A 853 11.88 4.81 36.80
N ALA A 854 11.10 3.93 37.44
CA ALA A 854 11.55 3.17 38.60
C ALA A 854 12.74 2.24 38.27
N ILE A 855 12.74 1.64 37.07
CA ILE A 855 13.75 0.64 36.68
C ILE A 855 14.83 1.17 35.72
N ALA A 856 14.80 2.44 35.33
CA ALA A 856 15.70 3.03 34.34
C ALA A 856 17.20 2.82 34.63
N ALA A 857 17.59 2.79 35.90
CA ALA A 857 18.97 2.64 36.37
C ALA A 857 19.32 1.20 36.81
N THR A 858 18.47 0.20 36.51
CA THR A 858 18.60 -1.18 36.99
C THR A 858 18.94 -2.17 35.86
N ASP A 859 19.38 -3.39 36.20
CA ASP A 859 19.70 -4.48 35.26
C ASP A 859 18.46 -5.28 34.78
N LEU A 860 17.38 -4.55 34.49
CA LEU A 860 16.06 -5.07 34.09
C LEU A 860 15.72 -4.71 32.64
N SER A 861 16.67 -4.90 31.73
CA SER A 861 16.55 -4.51 30.31
C SER A 861 15.33 -5.12 29.60
N GLU A 862 15.06 -6.42 29.76
CA GLU A 862 13.90 -7.08 29.12
C GLU A 862 12.54 -6.47 29.54
N ILE A 863 12.39 -6.10 30.82
CA ILE A 863 11.16 -5.51 31.37
C ILE A 863 10.99 -4.09 30.81
N LEU A 864 12.08 -3.34 30.75
CA LEU A 864 12.11 -1.99 30.19
C LEU A 864 11.76 -1.98 28.70
N GLN A 865 12.22 -2.98 27.93
CA GLN A 865 11.83 -3.14 26.52
C GLN A 865 10.32 -3.38 26.37
N GLN A 866 9.72 -4.23 27.21
CA GLN A 866 8.27 -4.46 27.16
C GLN A 866 7.47 -3.21 27.55
N ALA A 867 7.97 -2.43 28.53
CA ALA A 867 7.37 -1.15 28.91
C ALA A 867 7.45 -0.13 27.77
N ILE A 868 8.61 0.02 27.11
CA ILE A 868 8.79 0.90 25.95
C ILE A 868 7.85 0.47 24.81
N ALA A 869 7.74 -0.83 24.54
CA ALA A 869 6.83 -1.35 23.52
C ALA A 869 5.36 -1.04 23.85
N GLY A 870 4.97 -1.13 25.12
CA GLY A 870 3.63 -0.74 25.61
C GLY A 870 3.37 0.76 25.46
N ILE A 871 4.32 1.60 25.87
CA ILE A 871 4.24 3.08 25.70
C ILE A 871 4.09 3.42 24.21
N THR A 872 4.93 2.85 23.36
CA THR A 872 4.90 3.07 21.91
C THR A 872 3.54 2.70 21.33
N ALA A 873 3.00 1.55 21.72
CA ALA A 873 1.69 1.10 21.27
C ALA A 873 0.54 2.00 21.72
N LEU A 874 0.58 2.53 22.95
CA LEU A 874 -0.46 3.44 23.45
C LEU A 874 -0.32 4.86 22.90
N MET A 875 0.83 5.23 22.34
CA MET A 875 1.03 6.51 21.63
C MET A 875 0.57 6.45 20.18
N LEU A 876 0.80 5.33 19.49
CA LEU A 876 0.51 5.16 18.07
C LEU A 876 -0.91 4.58 17.86
N PRO A 877 -1.62 4.92 16.76
CA PRO A 877 -2.66 4.03 16.27
C PRO A 877 -2.02 2.66 15.99
N GLY A 878 -2.52 1.61 16.63
CA GLY A 878 -1.80 0.34 16.72
C GLY A 878 -1.55 -0.32 15.36
N PRO A 879 -0.47 -1.12 15.23
CA PRO A 879 0.03 -1.66 13.98
C PRO A 879 -0.72 -2.91 13.51
N ARG A 880 -2.02 -3.09 13.82
CA ARG A 880 -2.81 -4.19 13.21
C ARG A 880 -3.08 -4.01 11.72
N VAL A 881 -2.44 -3.03 11.11
CA VAL A 881 -1.97 -3.23 9.76
C VAL A 881 -0.64 -3.99 9.86
N SER A 882 -0.72 -5.33 9.97
CA SER A 882 0.46 -6.16 9.76
C SER A 882 1.23 -5.59 8.57
N VAL A 883 2.57 -5.57 8.61
CA VAL A 883 3.35 -5.11 7.44
C VAL A 883 2.85 -5.79 6.17
N THR A 884 2.30 -7.01 6.26
CA THR A 884 1.51 -7.69 5.22
C THR A 884 0.20 -7.01 4.82
N SER A 885 -0.70 -6.58 5.70
CA SER A 885 -1.93 -5.87 5.34
C SER A 885 -1.68 -4.43 4.91
N THR A 886 -0.61 -3.77 5.38
CA THR A 886 -0.23 -2.46 4.84
C THR A 886 0.45 -2.67 3.52
N LEU A 887 1.24 -3.72 3.34
CA LEU A 887 1.72 -4.15 2.03
C LEU A 887 0.58 -4.61 1.14
N ASP A 888 -0.55 -5.13 1.63
CA ASP A 888 -1.66 -5.57 0.79
C ASP A 888 -2.59 -4.40 0.43
N VAL A 889 -2.79 -3.46 1.35
CA VAL A 889 -3.40 -2.14 1.10
C VAL A 889 -2.49 -1.27 0.23
N LEU A 890 -1.17 -1.33 0.42
CA LEU A 890 -0.17 -0.70 -0.44
C LEU A 890 -0.01 -1.47 -1.75
N ARG A 891 -0.20 -2.79 -1.84
CA ARG A 891 -0.25 -3.53 -3.11
C ARG A 891 -1.55 -3.20 -3.85
N LEU A 892 -2.63 -2.92 -3.14
CA LEU A 892 -3.84 -2.33 -3.72
C LEU A 892 -3.60 -0.87 -4.17
N ARG A 893 -2.74 -0.10 -3.48
CA ARG A 893 -2.38 1.30 -3.79
C ARG A 893 -1.27 1.47 -4.86
N ASP A 894 -0.31 0.54 -4.91
CA ASP A 894 0.92 0.55 -5.72
C ASP A 894 0.76 -0.27 -6.99
N ASN A 895 -0.27 -1.12 -7.07
CA ASN A 895 -0.79 -1.51 -8.37
C ASN A 895 -1.58 -0.32 -8.93
N ALA A 896 -0.87 0.72 -9.36
CA ALA A 896 -1.37 1.65 -10.36
C ALA A 896 -1.90 0.88 -11.59
N GLU A 897 -1.36 -0.31 -11.85
CA GLU A 897 -1.92 -1.29 -12.77
C GLU A 897 -3.30 -1.82 -12.34
N SER A 898 -3.62 -2.00 -11.06
CA SER A 898 -4.93 -2.54 -10.62
C SER A 898 -6.06 -1.52 -10.62
N ASP A 899 -5.80 -0.26 -10.26
CA ASP A 899 -6.76 0.84 -10.40
C ASP A 899 -7.00 1.14 -11.88
N TRP A 900 -5.94 1.12 -12.68
CA TRP A 900 -6.03 1.20 -14.13
C TRP A 900 -6.75 -0.02 -14.72
N LEU A 901 -6.47 -1.26 -14.29
CA LEU A 901 -7.17 -2.46 -14.77
C LEU A 901 -8.64 -2.49 -14.36
N LEU A 902 -8.99 -1.91 -13.20
CA LEU A 902 -10.37 -1.61 -12.80
C LEU A 902 -11.01 -0.59 -13.73
N GLU A 903 -10.32 0.51 -14.04
CA GLU A 903 -10.77 1.54 -14.96
C GLU A 903 -10.97 0.96 -16.37
N LEU A 904 -10.04 0.12 -16.85
CA LEU A 904 -10.15 -0.68 -18.08
C LEU A 904 -11.35 -1.65 -18.00
N GLY A 905 -11.54 -2.28 -16.85
CA GLY A 905 -12.69 -3.15 -16.54
C GLY A 905 -13.99 -2.38 -16.29
N ARG A 906 -14.03 -1.05 -16.47
CA ARG A 906 -15.21 -0.18 -16.25
C ARG A 906 -15.78 -0.25 -14.83
N GLY A 907 -14.91 -0.43 -13.83
CA GLY A 907 -15.29 -0.66 -12.44
C GLY A 907 -15.94 -2.02 -12.19
N GLN A 908 -15.88 -2.93 -13.17
CA GLN A 908 -16.22 -4.34 -12.99
C GLN A 908 -14.99 -5.13 -12.56
N ASP A 909 -15.18 -5.94 -11.54
CA ASP A 909 -14.13 -6.80 -10.99
C ASP A 909 -14.75 -8.07 -10.40
N SER A 910 -13.94 -9.01 -9.95
CA SER A 910 -14.44 -10.12 -9.15
C SER A 910 -14.96 -9.59 -7.80
N ALA A 911 -16.02 -10.20 -7.29
CA ALA A 911 -16.62 -9.78 -6.01
C ALA A 911 -15.64 -9.92 -4.84
N THR A 912 -14.73 -10.91 -4.85
CA THR A 912 -13.66 -11.07 -3.84
C THR A 912 -12.65 -9.91 -3.88
N ARG A 913 -12.28 -9.45 -5.08
CA ARG A 913 -11.38 -8.31 -5.25
C ARG A 913 -12.05 -7.00 -4.84
N HIS A 914 -13.35 -6.82 -5.12
CA HIS A 914 -14.15 -5.70 -4.60
C HIS A 914 -14.25 -5.72 -3.07
N LEU A 915 -14.53 -6.87 -2.46
CA LEU A 915 -14.61 -6.99 -1.00
C LEU A 915 -13.29 -6.58 -0.35
N ARG A 916 -12.15 -7.13 -0.80
CA ARG A 916 -10.83 -6.78 -0.24
C ARG A 916 -10.52 -5.28 -0.34
N ARG A 917 -10.90 -4.63 -1.45
CA ARG A 917 -10.76 -3.18 -1.59
C ARG A 917 -11.68 -2.41 -0.65
N LEU A 918 -12.90 -2.89 -0.43
CA LEU A 918 -13.84 -2.29 0.52
C LEU A 918 -13.33 -2.46 1.96
N THR A 919 -12.78 -3.62 2.32
CA THR A 919 -12.14 -3.86 3.63
C THR A 919 -10.96 -2.92 3.85
N GLY A 920 -10.04 -2.82 2.86
CA GLY A 920 -8.92 -1.89 2.92
C GLY A 920 -9.35 -0.42 3.01
N PHE A 921 -10.47 -0.07 2.36
CA PHE A 921 -11.07 1.26 2.48
C PHE A 921 -11.62 1.54 3.90
N CYS A 922 -12.27 0.56 4.53
CA CYS A 922 -12.76 0.69 5.92
C CYS A 922 -11.60 0.82 6.91
N GLN A 923 -10.54 0.03 6.75
CA GLN A 923 -9.33 0.12 7.56
C GLN A 923 -8.66 1.50 7.46
N LEU A 924 -8.53 2.04 6.25
CA LEU A 924 -8.00 3.40 6.05
C LEU A 924 -8.88 4.46 6.74
N ARG A 925 -10.20 4.30 6.68
CA ARG A 925 -11.15 5.22 7.33
C ARG A 925 -11.01 5.20 8.85
N SER A 926 -10.82 4.02 9.43
CA SER A 926 -10.59 3.82 10.87
C SER A 926 -9.29 4.45 11.35
N GLN A 927 -8.22 4.33 10.56
CA GLN A 927 -6.93 5.00 10.83
C GLN A 927 -7.07 6.52 10.82
N LEU A 928 -7.79 7.07 9.85
CA LEU A 928 -8.01 8.52 9.73
C LEU A 928 -8.90 9.09 10.84
N ALA A 929 -9.75 8.27 11.46
CA ALA A 929 -10.61 8.66 12.57
C ALA A 929 -9.86 8.77 13.91
N TRP A 930 -8.55 8.47 13.96
CA TRP A 930 -7.75 8.52 15.18
C TRP A 930 -7.26 9.95 15.45
N PRO A 931 -7.51 10.53 16.63
CA PRO A 931 -7.08 11.90 16.93
C PRO A 931 -5.56 12.01 17.01
N ARG A 932 -5.07 13.18 16.59
CA ARG A 932 -3.66 13.45 16.30
C ARG A 932 -2.93 14.21 17.41
N ALA A 933 -3.67 14.76 18.38
CA ALA A 933 -3.14 15.46 19.52
C ALA A 933 -3.23 14.60 20.79
N ASN A 934 -2.19 14.64 21.62
CA ASN A 934 -2.15 14.03 22.95
C ASN A 934 -1.42 15.02 23.87
N SER A 935 -2.15 15.67 24.77
CA SER A 935 -1.59 16.72 25.65
C SER A 935 -0.46 16.22 26.55
N ARG A 936 -0.41 14.91 26.86
CA ARG A 936 0.63 14.29 27.70
C ARG A 936 1.85 13.79 26.92
N LEU A 937 1.89 13.98 25.61
CA LEU A 937 2.97 13.49 24.76
C LEU A 937 4.35 14.11 25.08
N PRO A 938 4.48 15.40 25.42
CA PRO A 938 5.75 15.99 25.84
C PRO A 938 6.37 15.29 27.05
N ASP A 939 5.57 14.96 28.06
CA ASP A 939 6.01 14.27 29.28
C ASP A 939 6.52 12.85 29.00
N ILE A 940 5.91 12.17 28.04
CA ILE A 940 6.29 10.81 27.63
C ILE A 940 7.58 10.85 26.82
N VAL A 941 7.70 11.83 25.92
CA VAL A 941 8.89 12.05 25.11
C VAL A 941 10.10 12.38 25.98
N ASP A 942 9.97 13.28 26.96
CA ASP A 942 11.08 13.64 27.84
C ASP A 942 11.59 12.42 28.64
N GLN A 943 10.70 11.48 28.98
CA GLN A 943 11.09 10.23 29.63
C GLN A 943 11.78 9.24 28.69
N LEU A 944 11.25 9.06 27.48
CA LEU A 944 11.87 8.21 26.47
C LEU A 944 13.26 8.77 26.08
N ILE A 945 13.44 10.09 26.04
CA ILE A 945 14.74 10.74 25.83
C ILE A 945 15.75 10.34 26.91
N GLY A 946 15.32 10.26 28.18
CA GLY A 946 16.16 9.75 29.27
C GLY A 946 16.64 8.31 29.07
N LEU A 947 15.85 7.47 28.40
CA LEU A 947 16.17 6.07 28.11
C LEU A 947 17.07 5.90 26.87
N VAL A 948 17.16 6.89 25.98
CA VAL A 948 18.08 6.87 24.82
C VAL A 948 19.54 6.80 25.29
N GLY A 949 19.87 7.41 26.43
CA GLY A 949 21.20 7.37 27.05
C GLY A 949 21.49 6.11 27.87
N SER A 950 20.62 5.09 27.84
CA SER A 950 20.79 3.85 28.62
C SER A 950 22.11 3.13 28.29
N PRO A 951 22.80 2.54 29.29
CA PRO A 951 23.99 1.70 29.04
C PRO A 951 23.66 0.39 28.30
N TYR A 952 22.38 -0.01 28.27
CA TYR A 952 21.91 -1.18 27.52
C TYR A 952 21.54 -0.78 26.09
N ARG A 953 22.34 -1.23 25.13
CA ARG A 953 22.17 -0.88 23.72
C ARG A 953 20.77 -1.18 23.18
N THR A 954 20.18 -2.33 23.50
CA THR A 954 18.85 -2.70 22.98
C THR A 954 17.74 -1.78 23.49
N VAL A 955 17.82 -1.36 24.75
CA VAL A 955 16.91 -0.37 25.36
C VAL A 955 17.08 1.00 24.69
N SER A 956 18.33 1.42 24.47
CA SER A 956 18.65 2.67 23.77
C SER A 956 18.10 2.68 22.35
N THR A 957 18.24 1.59 21.59
CA THR A 957 17.64 1.42 20.27
C THR A 957 16.12 1.49 20.35
N ASP A 958 15.47 0.70 21.21
CA ASP A 958 14.01 0.62 21.28
C ASP A 958 13.40 1.98 21.69
N ALA A 959 14.00 2.69 22.63
CA ALA A 959 13.59 4.04 23.02
C ALA A 959 13.77 5.06 21.88
N SER A 960 14.88 4.95 21.13
CA SER A 960 15.13 5.79 19.95
C SER A 960 14.09 5.55 18.85
N VAL A 961 13.74 4.29 18.60
CA VAL A 961 12.71 3.90 17.62
C VAL A 961 11.34 4.39 18.08
N ALA A 962 10.98 4.20 19.36
CA ALA A 962 9.73 4.68 19.95
C ALA A 962 9.56 6.20 19.80
N LEU A 963 10.62 6.97 20.07
CA LEU A 963 10.65 8.43 19.89
C LEU A 963 10.45 8.84 18.44
N VAL A 964 11.16 8.18 17.51
CA VAL A 964 11.04 8.45 16.07
C VAL A 964 9.64 8.10 15.55
N LEU A 965 9.09 6.96 15.96
CA LEU A 965 7.72 6.56 15.58
C LEU A 965 6.66 7.50 16.16
N GLY A 966 6.77 7.86 17.45
CA GLY A 966 5.88 8.83 18.09
C GLY A 966 5.90 10.18 17.36
N ALA A 967 7.10 10.66 17.02
CA ALA A 967 7.26 11.89 16.25
C ALA A 967 6.74 11.77 14.81
N LEU A 968 6.93 10.63 14.13
CA LEU A 968 6.39 10.37 12.79
C LEU A 968 4.85 10.36 12.76
N THR A 969 4.22 9.83 13.80
CA THR A 969 2.75 9.82 13.92
C THR A 969 2.17 11.22 14.13
N LEU A 970 2.86 12.06 14.90
CA LEU A 970 2.56 13.50 14.98
C LEU A 970 2.74 14.20 13.62
N MET A 971 3.77 13.83 12.85
CA MET A 971 4.10 14.48 11.57
C MET A 971 3.13 14.14 10.42
N ILE A 972 2.68 12.87 10.30
CA ILE A 972 2.09 12.34 9.06
C ILE A 972 0.58 12.08 9.18
N GLY A 973 -0.02 12.25 10.36
CA GLY A 973 -1.46 11.97 10.52
C GLY A 973 -1.81 10.52 10.14
N GLY A 974 -0.92 9.57 10.45
CA GLY A 974 -1.15 8.13 10.33
C GLY A 974 -1.16 7.52 8.93
N THR A 975 -0.83 8.22 7.83
CA THR A 975 -1.18 7.74 6.47
C THR A 975 -0.05 7.23 5.56
N ALA A 976 1.18 7.02 6.05
CA ALA A 976 2.22 6.39 5.22
C ALA A 976 3.34 5.65 5.99
N PRO A 977 3.40 4.31 5.91
CA PRO A 977 4.66 3.59 6.00
C PRO A 977 5.22 3.46 4.58
N GLY A 978 6.26 4.22 4.27
CA GLY A 978 6.94 4.17 2.97
C GLY A 978 7.76 5.42 2.68
N TYR A 979 8.67 5.34 1.70
CA TYR A 979 9.73 6.30 1.30
C TYR A 979 9.34 7.81 1.28
N ALA A 980 8.05 8.14 1.24
CA ALA A 980 7.55 9.50 1.44
C ALA A 980 7.80 10.02 2.88
N ALA A 981 7.60 9.19 3.91
CA ALA A 981 7.70 9.58 5.32
C ALA A 981 9.10 10.10 5.73
N ILE A 982 10.17 9.51 5.18
CA ILE A 982 11.56 9.94 5.46
C ILE A 982 11.84 11.32 4.87
N ASN A 983 11.37 11.58 3.65
CA ASN A 983 11.50 12.89 3.03
C ASN A 983 10.59 13.94 3.68
N HIS A 984 9.62 13.52 4.49
CA HIS A 984 8.73 14.38 5.29
C HIS A 984 9.25 14.64 6.74
N LEU A 985 10.42 14.13 7.13
CA LEU A 985 11.03 14.37 8.45
C LEU A 985 11.26 15.87 8.77
N PHE A 986 11.29 16.74 7.77
CA PHE A 986 11.43 18.20 7.94
C PHE A 986 10.10 18.97 8.04
N TYR A 987 8.95 18.27 8.08
CA TYR A 987 7.63 18.83 7.79
C TYR A 987 6.70 18.74 8.99
N VAL A 988 7.23 19.03 10.18
CA VAL A 988 6.40 19.06 11.38
C VAL A 988 5.60 20.36 11.39
N PRO A 989 4.25 20.34 11.35
CA PRO A 989 3.44 21.55 11.43
C PRO A 989 3.34 22.08 12.87
N ASP A 990 3.47 21.22 13.89
CA ASP A 990 3.37 21.59 15.31
C ASP A 990 4.76 21.90 15.90
N TRP A 991 4.96 23.11 16.45
CA TRP A 991 6.22 23.51 17.11
C TRP A 991 6.65 22.56 18.22
N GLN A 992 5.72 21.97 18.98
CA GLN A 992 6.04 21.01 20.04
C GLN A 992 6.62 19.74 19.43
N ALA A 993 5.94 19.16 18.45
CA ALA A 993 6.43 18.00 17.71
C ALA A 993 7.77 18.29 17.01
N ARG A 994 8.01 19.52 16.53
CA ARG A 994 9.25 19.93 15.83
C ARG A 994 10.42 20.05 16.81
N ARG A 995 10.18 20.64 17.98
CA ARG A 995 11.13 20.71 19.10
C ARG A 995 11.45 19.33 19.64
N ILE A 996 10.44 18.48 19.80
CA ILE A 996 10.56 17.07 20.19
C ILE A 996 11.41 16.33 19.16
N LEU A 997 11.11 16.44 17.87
CA LEU A 997 11.86 15.78 16.80
C LEU A 997 13.31 16.26 16.73
N CYS A 998 13.57 17.56 16.81
CA CYS A 998 14.93 18.09 16.83
C CYS A 998 15.72 17.59 18.05
N ARG A 999 15.07 17.48 19.22
CA ARG A 999 15.66 16.86 20.41
C ARG A 999 15.95 15.38 20.17
N CYS A 1000 15.00 14.60 19.66
CA CYS A 1000 15.14 13.18 19.36
C CYS A 1000 16.23 12.89 18.33
N LEU A 1001 16.27 13.66 17.22
CA LEU A 1001 17.29 13.52 16.19
C LEU A 1001 18.66 13.94 16.70
N ALA A 1002 18.75 14.98 17.55
CA ALA A 1002 20.00 15.36 18.19
C ALA A 1002 20.50 14.27 19.14
N THR A 1003 19.64 13.67 19.97
CA THR A 1003 20.04 12.55 20.84
C THR A 1003 20.42 11.30 20.07
N VAL A 1004 19.69 10.94 19.00
CA VAL A 1004 20.07 9.81 18.13
C VAL A 1004 21.37 10.10 17.36
N GLN A 1005 21.60 11.33 16.91
CA GLN A 1005 22.85 11.73 16.26
C GLN A 1005 24.06 11.70 17.19
N LEU A 1006 23.85 11.95 18.49
CA LEU A 1006 24.86 11.88 19.54
C LEU A 1006 25.07 10.44 20.06
N SER A 1007 24.20 9.48 19.71
CA SER A 1007 24.33 8.06 20.06
C SER A 1007 25.24 7.28 19.09
N ASP A 1008 25.70 6.10 19.52
CA ASP A 1008 26.69 5.26 18.82
C ASP A 1008 26.30 4.95 17.35
N HIS A 1009 27.30 4.76 16.46
CA HIS A 1009 27.10 4.56 15.01
C HIS A 1009 26.13 3.42 14.65
N SER A 1010 25.96 2.44 15.53
CA SER A 1010 25.10 1.29 15.31
C SER A 1010 23.61 1.59 15.52
N ASN A 1011 23.26 2.50 16.43
CA ASN A 1011 21.88 2.96 16.63
C ASN A 1011 21.39 3.74 15.40
N LYS A 1012 22.29 4.50 14.76
CA LYS A 1012 22.02 5.21 13.50
C LYS A 1012 21.63 4.23 12.39
N ALA A 1013 22.30 3.09 12.28
CA ALA A 1013 22.01 2.08 11.25
C ALA A 1013 20.63 1.42 11.46
N GLU A 1014 20.25 1.10 12.71
CA GLU A 1014 18.96 0.49 13.02
C GLU A 1014 17.79 1.46 12.83
N VAL A 1015 17.94 2.71 13.28
CA VAL A 1015 16.97 3.79 12.98
C VAL A 1015 16.88 4.00 11.47
N CYS A 1016 18.00 4.01 10.75
CA CYS A 1016 18.01 4.05 9.29
C CYS A 1016 17.34 2.84 8.64
N THR A 1017 17.37 1.63 9.22
CA THR A 1017 16.63 0.47 8.68
C THR A 1017 15.13 0.51 8.95
N VAL A 1018 14.70 1.05 10.09
CA VAL A 1018 13.27 1.33 10.35
C VAL A 1018 12.76 2.42 9.42
N LEU A 1019 13.61 3.38 9.09
CA LEU A 1019 13.33 4.42 8.11
C LEU A 1019 13.46 3.91 6.66
N ALA A 1020 14.31 2.92 6.37
CA ALA A 1020 14.56 2.43 5.02
C ALA A 1020 13.30 1.80 4.40
N PRO A 1021 13.11 1.89 3.06
CA PRO A 1021 12.02 1.19 2.40
C PRO A 1021 12.11 -0.31 2.68
N VAL A 1022 10.95 -0.94 2.91
CA VAL A 1022 10.78 -2.36 2.61
C VAL A 1022 11.12 -2.51 1.12
N SER A 1023 12.28 -3.10 0.87
CA SER A 1023 12.87 -3.28 -0.45
C SER A 1023 11.85 -3.88 -1.41
N ASP A 1024 11.55 -3.13 -2.48
CA ASP A 1024 11.05 -3.67 -3.73
C ASP A 1024 11.96 -4.86 -4.13
N PRO A 1025 11.41 -6.07 -4.37
CA PRO A 1025 12.22 -7.20 -4.84
C PRO A 1025 12.90 -6.94 -6.20
N HIS A 1026 12.65 -5.78 -6.83
CA HIS A 1026 13.36 -5.28 -8.00
C HIS A 1026 14.65 -4.49 -7.72
N CYS A 1027 15.08 -4.32 -6.46
CA CYS A 1027 16.36 -3.69 -6.13
C CYS A 1027 17.45 -4.72 -5.78
N PRO A 1028 18.48 -4.90 -6.62
CA PRO A 1028 19.62 -5.73 -6.25
C PRO A 1028 20.50 -5.00 -5.22
N ASN A 1029 20.61 -5.58 -4.02
CA ASN A 1029 21.60 -5.35 -2.95
C ASN A 1029 22.23 -3.94 -2.86
N MET A 1030 21.70 -3.10 -1.95
CA MET A 1030 22.45 -1.98 -1.39
C MET A 1030 23.62 -2.55 -0.56
N GLY A 1031 24.85 -2.28 -0.98
CA GLY A 1031 26.04 -2.57 -0.18
C GLY A 1031 26.03 -1.74 1.10
N HIS A 1032 26.25 -2.42 2.24
CA HIS A 1032 26.66 -1.81 3.49
C HIS A 1032 27.97 -1.06 3.26
N ASP A 1033 27.91 0.27 3.09
CA ASP A 1033 29.01 1.20 3.35
C ASP A 1033 28.58 2.62 2.95
N LYS A 1034 28.03 3.38 3.91
CA LYS A 1034 28.46 4.78 4.21
C LYS A 1034 27.64 5.41 5.36
N PRO A 1035 28.28 6.32 6.12
CA PRO A 1035 27.93 6.72 7.50
C PRO A 1035 26.75 7.69 7.62
#